data_AF-A0A2E4F928-F1
#
_entry.id   AF-A0A2E4F928-F1
#
_cell.length_a   1.000
_cell.length_b   1.000
_cell.length_c   1.000
_cell.angle_alpha   90.00
_cell.angle_beta   90.00
_cell.angle_gamma   90.00
#
_symmetry.space_group_name_H-M   'P 1'
#
loop_
_entity.id
_entity.type
_entity.pdbx_description
1 polymer ?
#
loop_
_entity_poly.entity_id
_entity_poly.type
_entity_poly.pdbx_seq_one_letter_code
_entity_poly.pdbx_strand_id
1 'polypeptide(L)'
;MGDPTFDSIIIAGERYRLSGGVKVITHEDPGGYSFEKRRHEAIASAGLAGYGHRTLKGAAVRDLDKLKKVVHQVVLHTDMTSDSRGCFNVLVNRGLSTHFMIDWDGTIYQGLDVLKEAYHAGEANGGSVGVDMNNLLRNLVREPSAPAHPPKHPRIAEMRRPEYRRQASRRARINGGEVRNYGYTDAQYQALIALMKVLVKVLDRVKPFPPLDERGEIVENMLEDWQAFDGFLGHWHVTPDRWDPGPGFDWHRVYHGLAREHNAFPVELEPGKNISTLLEPTKVRAYAERYYTNNEDFEDGGWYPIGKNQNWHGGVHLHLPAGQPVYAMFDGVVVAGRFGPTTSELGSNNFLVLRHEIEVPGGTPEKPKKLIFFTLTMHLGPLDVGKLTEASPDWVRALHRVHSGLTEAEEKALAEFRAGKVAPDGGREADDGLDEALVSEFRVDDGELDASVLAIGEHLTAFKRGEIALVPWEEQPVRVASGEQIGTVGHFGSPDETEPMIHVEVFADANWNKVLDMGVHGRWLTELSPDFGDDLFVEDKAILNLFGVSSAMVQRGSMVTKRVVDPETIDYFYSTRDAHEEEKRWLRKTVTRHVSEWSDQVDWLKALAQGEGWTVKTRELRRALETSGVFRETLRQILPFTWLTKEVAEHMKLDTRNWDGVLTYFHPIHFLMWLTYHASQRIQVISRGLTLSQIKRKLELEEKRRAEGASRQSSACVHAAIEIDDVEATETSEVLEELLDAWDEGDWKVTRED
;
A
#
# COMPACT_ATOMS: atom_id res chain seq x y z
N MET A 1 -13.51 29.35 -21.70
CA MET A 1 -13.75 29.03 -20.29
C MET A 1 -13.45 27.56 -20.15
N GLY A 2 -12.41 27.19 -19.40
CA GLY A 2 -12.01 25.80 -19.22
C GLY A 2 -13.06 25.02 -18.44
N ASP A 3 -13.18 23.74 -18.75
CA ASP A 3 -14.02 22.76 -18.04
C ASP A 3 -13.71 22.84 -16.52
N PRO A 4 -14.69 22.93 -15.61
CA PRO A 4 -14.41 22.96 -14.19
C PRO A 4 -13.67 21.68 -13.79
N THR A 5 -12.48 21.81 -13.20
CA THR A 5 -11.70 20.66 -12.70
C THR A 5 -12.37 20.11 -11.43
N PHE A 6 -13.41 19.29 -11.62
CA PHE A 6 -14.21 18.63 -10.58
C PHE A 6 -13.45 17.55 -9.78
N ASP A 7 -12.13 17.61 -9.73
CA ASP A 7 -11.24 16.65 -9.07
C ASP A 7 -10.17 17.35 -8.21
N SER A 8 -10.36 18.63 -7.86
CA SER A 8 -9.37 19.43 -7.13
C SER A 8 -9.95 20.16 -5.91
N ILE A 9 -9.19 20.19 -4.82
CA ILE A 9 -9.46 21.01 -3.62
C ILE A 9 -8.59 22.26 -3.61
N ILE A 10 -8.96 23.26 -2.81
CA ILE A 10 -8.23 24.51 -2.65
C ILE A 10 -7.50 24.53 -1.29
N ILE A 11 -6.21 24.80 -1.27
CA ILE A 11 -5.43 25.00 -0.04
C ILE A 11 -4.64 26.29 -0.21
N ALA A 12 -4.92 27.29 0.64
CA ALA A 12 -4.30 28.61 0.57
C ALA A 12 -4.41 29.27 -0.81
N GLY A 13 -5.58 29.15 -1.45
CA GLY A 13 -5.87 29.70 -2.78
C GLY A 13 -5.33 28.88 -3.97
N GLU A 14 -4.60 27.79 -3.73
CA GLU A 14 -4.06 26.94 -4.80
C GLU A 14 -4.85 25.64 -4.95
N ARG A 15 -5.01 25.15 -6.20
CA ARG A 15 -5.75 23.91 -6.49
C ARG A 15 -4.83 22.68 -6.48
N TYR A 16 -5.24 21.67 -5.73
CA TYR A 16 -4.56 20.38 -5.61
C TYR A 16 -5.49 19.25 -6.08
N ARG A 17 -5.03 18.48 -7.07
CA ARG A 17 -5.79 17.37 -7.65
C ARG A 17 -5.83 16.16 -6.71
N LEU A 18 -6.99 15.52 -6.59
CA LEU A 18 -7.18 14.28 -5.87
C LEU A 18 -7.04 13.08 -6.82
N SER A 19 -6.46 12.00 -6.31
CA SER A 19 -6.35 10.72 -7.03
C SER A 19 -7.69 9.98 -7.08
N GLY A 20 -7.85 9.04 -8.02
CA GLY A 20 -8.94 8.06 -8.00
C GLY A 20 -10.29 8.55 -8.53
N GLY A 21 -10.32 9.64 -9.29
CA GLY A 21 -11.54 10.14 -9.94
C GLY A 21 -12.61 10.66 -8.96
N VAL A 22 -12.20 11.06 -7.76
CA VAL A 22 -13.11 11.57 -6.73
C VAL A 22 -13.70 12.91 -7.18
N LYS A 23 -15.03 13.01 -7.09
CA LYS A 23 -15.76 14.24 -7.42
C LYS A 23 -15.62 15.26 -6.30
N VAL A 24 -15.15 16.45 -6.65
CA VAL A 24 -14.97 17.60 -5.75
C VAL A 24 -15.78 18.80 -6.25
N ILE A 25 -16.48 19.46 -5.33
CA ILE A 25 -17.19 20.72 -5.56
C ILE A 25 -16.74 21.71 -4.49
N THR A 26 -15.97 22.72 -4.88
CA THR A 26 -15.43 23.72 -3.96
C THR A 26 -16.40 24.89 -3.75
N HIS A 27 -16.14 25.70 -2.73
CA HIS A 27 -16.88 26.93 -2.42
C HIS A 27 -16.80 28.01 -3.53
N GLU A 28 -15.87 27.84 -4.48
CA GLU A 28 -15.74 28.66 -5.68
C GLU A 28 -16.55 28.13 -6.86
N ASP A 29 -16.84 26.83 -6.89
CA ASP A 29 -17.48 26.17 -8.02
C ASP A 29 -19.00 26.41 -8.04
N PRO A 30 -19.63 26.38 -9.23
CA PRO A 30 -21.10 26.42 -9.34
C PRO A 30 -21.75 25.26 -8.56
N GLY A 31 -22.70 25.60 -7.68
CA GLY A 31 -23.38 24.62 -6.82
C GLY A 31 -22.60 24.24 -5.56
N GLY A 32 -21.42 24.83 -5.32
CA GLY A 32 -20.65 24.65 -4.10
C GLY A 32 -21.24 25.35 -2.88
N TYR A 33 -20.98 24.79 -1.71
CA TYR A 33 -21.32 25.40 -0.43
C TYR A 33 -20.20 26.33 0.03
N SER A 34 -20.54 27.50 0.56
CA SER A 34 -19.54 28.50 0.98
C SER A 34 -19.93 29.14 2.30
N PHE A 35 -19.13 28.87 3.33
CA PHE A 35 -19.26 29.51 4.65
C PHE A 35 -18.82 30.99 4.63
N GLU A 36 -18.15 31.43 3.56
CA GLU A 36 -17.84 32.85 3.36
C GLU A 36 -19.05 33.63 2.80
N LYS A 37 -19.77 33.02 1.85
CA LYS A 37 -20.93 33.65 1.19
C LYS A 37 -22.20 33.56 2.03
N ARG A 38 -22.36 32.53 2.86
CA ARG A 38 -23.55 32.31 3.69
C ARG A 38 -23.16 32.08 5.14
N ARG A 39 -23.78 32.85 6.05
CA ARG A 39 -23.56 32.78 7.50
C ARG A 39 -24.85 33.06 8.27
N HIS A 40 -24.89 32.65 9.54
CA HIS A 40 -26.02 32.87 10.44
C HIS A 40 -26.47 34.33 10.44
N GLU A 41 -27.77 34.59 10.51
CA GLU A 41 -28.34 35.95 10.43
C GLU A 41 -27.82 36.88 11.54
N ALA A 42 -27.70 36.39 12.77
CA ALA A 42 -27.14 37.19 13.86
C ALA A 42 -25.64 37.47 13.68
N ILE A 43 -24.88 36.52 13.12
CA ILE A 43 -23.45 36.72 12.80
C ILE A 43 -23.31 37.76 11.68
N ALA A 44 -24.13 37.65 10.63
CA ALA A 44 -24.19 38.61 9.54
C ALA A 44 -24.54 40.02 10.04
N SER A 45 -25.56 40.13 10.90
CA SER A 45 -26.02 41.40 11.47
C SER A 45 -24.99 42.05 12.39
N ALA A 46 -24.18 41.24 13.08
CA ALA A 46 -23.07 41.72 13.90
C ALA A 46 -21.79 42.05 13.10
N GLY A 47 -21.78 41.86 11.78
CA GLY A 47 -20.60 42.06 10.94
C GLY A 47 -19.49 41.03 11.20
N LEU A 48 -19.78 39.92 11.88
CA LEU A 48 -18.84 38.85 12.18
C LEU A 48 -18.79 37.83 11.02
N ALA A 49 -17.68 37.10 10.94
CA ALA A 49 -17.53 35.98 10.01
C ALA A 49 -18.01 34.67 10.67
N GLY A 50 -18.49 33.72 9.87
CA GLY A 50 -18.81 32.35 10.32
C GLY A 50 -17.57 31.45 10.41
N TYR A 51 -16.38 32.05 10.46
CA TYR A 51 -15.07 31.40 10.46
C TYR A 51 -14.03 32.36 11.10
N GLY A 52 -12.90 31.82 11.53
CA GLY A 52 -11.80 32.55 12.16
C GLY A 52 -10.55 32.70 11.29
N HIS A 53 -9.49 33.24 11.90
CA HIS A 53 -8.18 33.41 11.29
C HIS A 53 -7.10 32.71 12.12
N ARG A 54 -6.33 31.86 11.46
CA ARG A 54 -5.20 31.17 12.10
C ARG A 54 -4.09 32.15 12.44
N THR A 55 -3.42 31.91 13.57
CA THR A 55 -2.25 32.70 14.00
C THR A 55 -1.04 31.80 14.27
N LEU A 56 0.14 32.31 13.97
CA LEU A 56 1.43 31.70 14.31
C LEU A 56 2.25 32.73 15.09
N LYS A 57 2.52 32.46 16.37
CA LYS A 57 3.25 33.38 17.27
C LYS A 57 2.65 34.80 17.27
N GLY A 58 1.33 34.91 17.27
CA GLY A 58 0.59 36.19 17.27
C GLY A 58 0.45 36.88 15.92
N ALA A 59 1.07 36.37 14.85
CA ALA A 59 0.91 36.89 13.49
C ALA A 59 -0.12 36.09 12.70
N ALA A 60 -0.91 36.74 11.84
CA ALA A 60 -1.87 36.07 10.98
C ALA A 60 -1.18 35.17 9.94
N VAL A 61 -1.71 33.96 9.77
CA VAL A 61 -1.32 33.05 8.69
C VAL A 61 -1.97 33.52 7.40
N ARG A 62 -1.18 33.73 6.34
CA ARG A 62 -1.64 34.26 5.05
C ARG A 62 -1.13 33.50 3.82
N ASP A 63 -0.28 32.50 4.06
CA ASP A 63 0.45 31.77 3.03
C ASP A 63 0.61 30.31 3.46
N LEU A 64 0.89 29.45 2.48
CA LEU A 64 1.04 28.01 2.67
C LEU A 64 2.20 27.66 3.63
N ASP A 65 3.32 28.37 3.56
CA ASP A 65 4.50 28.10 4.39
C ASP A 65 4.24 28.27 5.88
N LYS A 66 3.44 29.27 6.26
CA LYS A 66 2.98 29.43 7.64
C LYS A 66 1.88 28.44 7.99
N LEU A 67 1.00 28.11 7.04
CA LEU A 67 -0.08 27.14 7.24
C LEU A 67 0.48 25.76 7.62
N LYS A 68 1.51 25.30 6.91
CA LYS A 68 2.28 24.06 7.18
C LYS A 68 2.81 23.95 8.62
N LYS A 69 3.06 25.09 9.28
CA LYS A 69 3.58 25.15 10.66
C LYS A 69 2.48 25.14 11.72
N VAL A 70 1.28 25.60 11.36
CA VAL A 70 0.13 25.75 12.27
C VAL A 70 -0.79 24.55 12.22
N VAL A 71 -1.12 24.03 11.04
CA VAL A 71 -2.06 22.93 10.90
C VAL A 71 -1.30 21.61 11.06
N HIS A 72 -1.67 20.86 12.09
CA HIS A 72 -1.06 19.58 12.43
C HIS A 72 -2.07 18.46 12.66
N GLN A 73 -3.37 18.79 12.60
CA GLN A 73 -4.45 17.86 12.85
C GLN A 73 -5.52 17.85 11.76
N VAL A 74 -6.18 16.71 11.60
CA VAL A 74 -7.48 16.61 10.94
C VAL A 74 -8.48 16.05 11.94
N VAL A 75 -9.62 16.70 12.15
CA VAL A 75 -10.68 16.21 13.05
C VAL A 75 -11.86 15.72 12.21
N LEU A 76 -12.18 14.44 12.37
CA LEU A 76 -13.29 13.76 11.70
C LEU A 76 -14.57 13.92 12.51
N HIS A 77 -15.63 14.34 11.83
CA HIS A 77 -16.97 14.54 12.36
C HIS A 77 -17.96 13.67 11.61
N THR A 78 -19.10 13.42 12.24
CA THR A 78 -20.28 12.89 11.57
C THR A 78 -21.32 13.99 11.46
N ASP A 79 -21.86 14.21 10.27
CA ASP A 79 -22.78 15.34 10.07
C ASP A 79 -24.16 15.14 10.73
N MET A 80 -24.56 13.90 11.04
CA MET A 80 -25.86 13.53 11.61
C MET A 80 -27.08 13.98 10.77
N THR A 81 -26.87 14.27 9.48
CA THR A 81 -27.89 14.84 8.59
C THR A 81 -28.17 13.91 7.40
N SER A 82 -29.08 14.36 6.53
CA SER A 82 -29.51 13.57 5.38
C SER A 82 -28.48 13.46 4.26
N ASP A 83 -27.67 14.49 4.09
CA ASP A 83 -26.68 14.70 3.03
C ASP A 83 -25.81 15.91 3.37
N SER A 84 -24.75 16.16 2.60
CA SER A 84 -23.87 17.33 2.82
C SER A 84 -24.58 18.67 2.69
N ARG A 85 -25.72 18.75 1.97
CA ARG A 85 -26.57 19.95 1.93
C ARG A 85 -27.20 20.22 3.29
N GLY A 86 -27.75 19.19 3.92
CA GLY A 86 -28.28 19.24 5.28
C GLY A 86 -27.23 19.70 6.27
N CYS A 87 -26.04 19.09 6.23
CA CYS A 87 -24.88 19.47 7.04
C CYS A 87 -24.58 20.97 6.93
N PHE A 88 -24.39 21.48 5.70
CA PHE A 88 -24.09 22.89 5.46
C PHE A 88 -25.14 23.83 6.06
N ASN A 89 -26.43 23.54 5.86
CA ASN A 89 -27.51 24.36 6.38
C ASN A 89 -27.54 24.38 7.92
N VAL A 90 -27.34 23.22 8.56
CA VAL A 90 -27.30 23.10 10.03
C VAL A 90 -26.12 23.88 10.59
N LEU A 91 -24.92 23.73 10.02
CA LEU A 91 -23.73 24.45 10.48
C LEU A 91 -23.90 25.96 10.34
N VAL A 92 -24.38 26.44 9.18
CA VAL A 92 -24.67 27.87 8.97
C VAL A 92 -25.67 28.39 10.00
N ASN A 93 -26.75 27.66 10.27
CA ASN A 93 -27.78 28.09 11.22
C ASN A 93 -27.31 28.06 12.68
N ARG A 94 -26.25 27.30 12.99
CA ARG A 94 -25.62 27.28 14.32
C ARG A 94 -24.43 28.22 14.44
N GLY A 95 -24.10 28.96 13.39
CA GLY A 95 -22.90 29.80 13.36
C GLY A 95 -21.59 29.02 13.36
N LEU A 96 -21.63 27.76 12.92
CA LEU A 96 -20.50 26.85 12.82
C LEU A 96 -20.08 26.70 11.35
N SER A 97 -18.93 26.07 11.13
CA SER A 97 -18.40 25.82 9.79
C SER A 97 -17.48 24.61 9.78
N THR A 98 -17.26 24.01 8.62
CA THR A 98 -16.27 22.97 8.39
C THR A 98 -15.52 23.23 7.09
N HIS A 99 -14.35 22.60 6.90
CA HIS A 99 -13.60 22.76 5.66
C HIS A 99 -14.15 21.85 4.56
N PHE A 100 -14.40 20.58 4.91
CA PHE A 100 -14.84 19.56 3.97
C PHE A 100 -16.08 18.82 4.48
N MET A 101 -16.98 18.50 3.57
CA MET A 101 -18.11 17.59 3.79
C MET A 101 -18.02 16.46 2.77
N ILE A 102 -18.13 15.21 3.20
CA ILE A 102 -18.09 14.03 2.31
C ILE A 102 -19.47 13.36 2.33
N ASP A 103 -20.16 13.44 1.20
CA ASP A 103 -21.51 12.90 1.04
C ASP A 103 -21.49 11.36 0.97
N TRP A 104 -22.65 10.71 1.11
CA TRP A 104 -22.77 9.24 1.12
C TRP A 104 -22.25 8.56 -0.15
N ASP A 105 -22.23 9.28 -1.29
CA ASP A 105 -21.73 8.80 -2.58
C ASP A 105 -20.24 9.10 -2.82
N GLY A 106 -19.55 9.67 -1.83
CA GLY A 106 -18.13 10.04 -1.94
C GLY A 106 -17.87 11.41 -2.56
N THR A 107 -18.91 12.17 -2.92
CA THR A 107 -18.72 13.57 -3.38
C THR A 107 -18.16 14.42 -2.24
N ILE A 108 -17.05 15.11 -2.49
CA ILE A 108 -16.44 16.06 -1.55
C ILE A 108 -16.97 17.46 -1.85
N TYR A 109 -17.58 18.09 -0.85
CA TYR A 109 -17.88 19.52 -0.87
C TYR A 109 -16.88 20.26 0.00
N GLN A 110 -16.12 21.18 -0.57
CA GLN A 110 -15.22 22.03 0.21
C GLN A 110 -15.91 23.35 0.55
N GLY A 111 -16.34 23.51 1.80
CA GLY A 111 -17.09 24.66 2.29
C GLY A 111 -16.25 25.90 2.59
N LEU A 112 -14.95 25.72 2.85
CA LEU A 112 -14.03 26.77 3.30
C LEU A 112 -12.58 26.41 2.90
N ASP A 113 -11.75 27.40 2.58
CA ASP A 113 -10.32 27.21 2.37
C ASP A 113 -9.63 26.81 3.70
N VAL A 114 -8.73 25.83 3.65
CA VAL A 114 -7.91 25.34 4.77
C VAL A 114 -7.08 26.45 5.44
N LEU A 115 -6.76 27.53 4.71
CA LEU A 115 -6.09 28.71 5.23
C LEU A 115 -6.89 29.39 6.35
N LYS A 116 -8.23 29.31 6.29
CA LYS A 116 -9.13 29.85 7.31
C LYS A 116 -9.24 28.88 8.49
N GLU A 117 -9.71 29.40 9.61
CA GLU A 117 -10.05 28.58 10.77
C GLU A 117 -11.55 28.28 10.76
N ALA A 118 -11.94 27.03 10.50
CA ALA A 118 -13.33 26.63 10.64
C ALA A 118 -13.71 26.43 12.12
N TYR A 119 -14.96 26.76 12.48
CA TYR A 119 -15.54 26.51 13.80
C TYR A 119 -16.22 25.15 13.90
N HIS A 120 -15.46 24.09 14.23
CA HIS A 120 -15.96 22.70 14.25
C HIS A 120 -15.61 21.88 15.49
N ALA A 121 -14.47 22.14 16.16
CA ALA A 121 -13.93 21.32 17.25
C ALA A 121 -13.41 22.15 18.45
N GLY A 122 -14.02 23.31 18.72
CA GLY A 122 -13.69 24.13 19.89
C GLY A 122 -12.22 24.59 19.91
N GLU A 123 -11.48 24.21 20.96
CA GLU A 123 -10.07 24.59 21.11
C GLU A 123 -9.16 24.05 19.98
N ALA A 124 -9.57 22.98 19.29
CA ALA A 124 -8.78 22.40 18.20
C ALA A 124 -8.89 23.17 16.87
N ASN A 125 -9.82 24.12 16.73
CA ASN A 125 -10.09 24.82 15.47
C ASN A 125 -8.81 25.41 14.83
N GLY A 126 -8.03 26.14 15.64
CA GLY A 126 -6.85 26.88 15.17
C GLY A 126 -5.73 26.00 14.60
N GLY A 127 -5.61 24.75 15.06
CA GLY A 127 -4.57 23.80 14.65
C GLY A 127 -5.04 22.67 13.71
N SER A 128 -6.33 22.64 13.37
CA SER A 128 -6.91 21.48 12.68
C SER A 128 -7.77 21.80 11.45
N VAL A 129 -7.97 20.77 10.63
CA VAL A 129 -8.91 20.72 9.52
C VAL A 129 -10.12 19.86 9.88
N GLY A 130 -11.31 20.46 9.94
CA GLY A 130 -12.58 19.73 10.06
C GLY A 130 -13.01 19.04 8.77
N VAL A 131 -13.42 17.76 8.90
CA VAL A 131 -14.04 16.96 7.83
C VAL A 131 -15.31 16.31 8.36
N ASP A 132 -16.47 16.65 7.80
CA ASP A 132 -17.77 16.10 8.17
C ASP A 132 -18.21 15.02 7.18
N MET A 133 -18.46 13.80 7.67
CA MET A 133 -18.88 12.69 6.84
C MET A 133 -20.37 12.39 7.01
N ASN A 134 -21.09 12.19 5.90
CA ASN A 134 -22.51 11.90 5.96
C ASN A 134 -22.80 10.55 6.61
N ASN A 135 -23.53 10.57 7.73
CA ASN A 135 -24.04 9.41 8.46
C ASN A 135 -25.02 9.89 9.55
N LEU A 136 -26.10 9.15 9.80
CA LEU A 136 -27.09 9.50 10.84
C LEU A 136 -26.58 9.31 12.27
N LEU A 137 -25.54 8.49 12.48
CA LEU A 137 -24.92 8.18 13.78
C LEU A 137 -25.91 7.74 14.89
N ARG A 138 -26.98 7.04 14.52
CA ARG A 138 -27.96 6.52 15.49
C ARG A 138 -27.33 5.48 16.41
N ASN A 139 -27.59 5.56 17.73
CA ASN A 139 -27.12 4.55 18.68
C ASN A 139 -27.96 3.29 18.56
N LEU A 140 -27.50 2.27 17.83
CA LEU A 140 -28.16 0.98 17.68
C LEU A 140 -28.24 0.16 18.97
N VAL A 141 -27.57 0.57 20.06
CA VAL A 141 -27.82 0.01 21.39
C VAL A 141 -29.18 0.49 21.93
N ARG A 142 -29.50 1.77 21.72
CA ARG A 142 -30.74 2.41 22.20
C ARG A 142 -31.89 2.33 21.18
N GLU A 143 -31.55 2.40 19.89
CA GLU A 143 -32.48 2.38 18.76
C GLU A 143 -32.10 1.24 17.78
N PRO A 144 -32.30 -0.06 18.12
CA PRO A 144 -31.82 -1.18 17.31
C PRO A 144 -32.40 -1.26 15.90
N SER A 145 -33.57 -0.65 15.68
CA SER A 145 -34.30 -0.60 14.41
C SER A 145 -34.03 0.66 13.59
N ALA A 146 -33.15 1.56 14.06
CA ALA A 146 -32.83 2.78 13.33
C ALA A 146 -32.26 2.45 11.94
N PRO A 147 -32.64 3.18 10.87
CA PRO A 147 -32.17 2.90 9.52
C PRO A 147 -30.74 3.40 9.31
N ALA A 148 -30.00 2.73 8.41
CA ALA A 148 -28.65 3.13 8.02
C ALA A 148 -28.59 4.43 7.20
N HIS A 149 -29.68 4.73 6.48
CA HIS A 149 -29.82 5.91 5.62
C HIS A 149 -31.15 6.63 5.92
N PRO A 150 -31.27 7.94 5.64
CA PRO A 150 -32.47 8.70 5.92
C PRO A 150 -33.65 8.19 5.07
N PRO A 151 -34.73 7.65 5.67
CA PRO A 151 -35.76 6.92 4.92
C PRO A 151 -36.56 7.80 3.96
N LYS A 152 -36.59 9.12 4.20
CA LYS A 152 -37.29 10.13 3.38
C LYS A 152 -36.36 10.88 2.41
N HIS A 153 -35.11 10.43 2.24
CA HIS A 153 -34.18 11.11 1.34
C HIS A 153 -34.63 10.99 -0.14
N PRO A 154 -34.55 12.06 -0.95
CA PRO A 154 -34.97 12.00 -2.36
C PRO A 154 -34.23 10.93 -3.19
N ARG A 155 -32.95 10.66 -2.86
CA ARG A 155 -32.11 9.64 -3.51
C ARG A 155 -32.05 8.32 -2.73
N ILE A 156 -33.04 8.01 -1.88
CA ILE A 156 -33.01 6.81 -1.03
C ILE A 156 -32.90 5.49 -1.83
N ALA A 157 -33.47 5.46 -3.05
CA ALA A 157 -33.35 4.31 -3.94
C ALA A 157 -31.89 4.05 -4.37
N GLU A 158 -31.09 5.10 -4.58
CA GLU A 158 -29.66 4.99 -4.90
C GLU A 158 -28.85 4.60 -3.66
N MET A 159 -29.11 5.25 -2.52
CA MET A 159 -28.44 4.95 -1.25
C MET A 159 -28.59 3.48 -0.80
N ARG A 160 -29.66 2.79 -1.23
CA ARG A 160 -29.95 1.39 -0.90
C ARG A 160 -29.23 0.38 -1.79
N ARG A 161 -28.52 0.82 -2.84
CA ARG A 161 -27.78 -0.10 -3.71
C ARG A 161 -26.60 -0.74 -2.95
N PRO A 162 -26.15 -1.95 -3.35
CA PRO A 162 -25.10 -2.68 -2.64
C PRO A 162 -23.80 -1.90 -2.41
N GLU A 163 -23.39 -1.06 -3.37
CA GLU A 163 -22.18 -0.25 -3.32
C GLU A 163 -22.20 0.86 -2.23
N TYR A 164 -23.38 1.26 -1.76
CA TYR A 164 -23.56 2.26 -0.70
C TYR A 164 -24.08 1.65 0.61
N ARG A 165 -23.95 0.33 0.77
CA ARG A 165 -24.32 -0.36 2.00
C ARG A 165 -23.40 0.05 3.15
N ARG A 166 -23.99 0.38 4.30
CA ARG A 166 -23.27 0.63 5.55
C ARG A 166 -23.36 -0.60 6.46
N GLN A 167 -22.23 -1.01 7.04
CA GLN A 167 -22.21 -2.12 8.00
C GLN A 167 -22.39 -1.60 9.42
N ALA A 168 -23.13 -2.33 10.26
CA ALA A 168 -23.26 -2.00 11.67
C ALA A 168 -21.99 -2.43 12.42
N SER A 169 -21.51 -1.56 13.32
CA SER A 169 -20.36 -1.85 14.17
C SER A 169 -20.66 -2.95 15.19
N ARG A 170 -19.59 -3.46 15.81
CA ARG A 170 -19.69 -4.13 17.12
C ARG A 170 -20.02 -3.08 18.19
N ARG A 171 -20.48 -3.54 19.34
CA ARG A 171 -20.61 -2.68 20.54
C ARG A 171 -19.19 -2.27 20.98
N ALA A 172 -19.02 -1.00 21.28
CA ALA A 172 -17.76 -0.41 21.75
C ALA A 172 -18.04 0.56 22.91
N ARG A 173 -16.99 0.93 23.66
CA ARG A 173 -17.13 1.81 24.82
C ARG A 173 -16.32 3.10 24.63
N ILE A 174 -16.96 4.11 24.05
CA ILE A 174 -16.31 5.40 23.78
C ILE A 174 -16.60 6.40 24.89
N ASN A 175 -15.55 6.99 25.48
CA ASN A 175 -15.65 7.90 26.64
C ASN A 175 -16.55 7.31 27.76
N GLY A 176 -16.50 5.99 27.93
CA GLY A 176 -17.30 5.22 28.90
C GLY A 176 -18.75 4.92 28.52
N GLY A 177 -19.28 5.56 27.48
CA GLY A 177 -20.60 5.29 26.93
C GLY A 177 -20.61 4.07 26.02
N GLU A 178 -21.65 3.24 26.11
CA GLU A 178 -21.81 2.10 25.21
C GLU A 178 -22.46 2.53 23.88
N VAL A 179 -21.79 2.20 22.78
CA VAL A 179 -22.14 2.69 21.44
C VAL A 179 -22.13 1.56 20.44
N ARG A 180 -23.09 1.62 19.51
CA ARG A 180 -23.09 0.84 18.28
C ARG A 180 -23.74 1.68 17.19
N ASN A 181 -23.14 1.82 16.01
CA ASN A 181 -23.71 2.59 14.91
C ASN A 181 -23.40 1.96 13.55
N TYR A 182 -24.09 2.41 12.50
CA TYR A 182 -23.68 2.12 11.13
C TYR A 182 -22.41 2.88 10.76
N GLY A 183 -21.53 2.22 10.02
CA GLY A 183 -20.33 2.81 9.44
C GLY A 183 -20.58 3.61 8.17
N TYR A 184 -19.53 3.80 7.39
CA TYR A 184 -19.51 4.66 6.20
C TYR A 184 -19.45 3.81 4.93
N THR A 185 -19.79 4.42 3.79
CA THR A 185 -19.78 3.73 2.48
C THR A 185 -18.35 3.62 1.92
N ASP A 186 -18.14 2.69 0.97
CA ASP A 186 -16.84 2.53 0.31
C ASP A 186 -16.39 3.81 -0.40
N ALA A 187 -17.32 4.49 -1.05
CA ALA A 187 -17.06 5.77 -1.73
C ALA A 187 -16.64 6.88 -0.76
N GLN A 188 -17.22 6.92 0.45
CA GLN A 188 -16.82 7.87 1.49
C GLN A 188 -15.38 7.64 1.96
N TYR A 189 -14.98 6.38 2.14
CA TYR A 189 -13.59 6.07 2.49
C TYR A 189 -12.61 6.40 1.36
N GLN A 190 -12.97 6.11 0.10
CA GLN A 190 -12.15 6.49 -1.07
C GLN A 190 -11.92 8.00 -1.11
N ALA A 191 -12.99 8.78 -0.94
CA ALA A 191 -12.94 10.23 -0.92
C ALA A 191 -12.12 10.77 0.26
N LEU A 192 -12.34 10.24 1.46
CA LEU A 192 -11.58 10.65 2.66
C LEU A 192 -10.09 10.34 2.50
N ILE A 193 -9.74 9.14 2.01
CA ILE A 193 -8.35 8.76 1.77
C ILE A 193 -7.72 9.69 0.74
N ALA A 194 -8.39 9.94 -0.40
CA ALA A 194 -7.88 10.85 -1.43
C ALA A 194 -7.66 12.28 -0.91
N LEU A 195 -8.59 12.79 -0.09
CA LEU A 195 -8.45 14.07 0.59
C LEU A 195 -7.27 14.08 1.56
N MET A 196 -7.21 13.10 2.45
CA MET A 196 -6.18 12.99 3.48
C MET A 196 -4.78 12.86 2.88
N LYS A 197 -4.62 12.16 1.76
CA LYS A 197 -3.35 12.06 1.03
C LYS A 197 -2.82 13.44 0.61
N VAL A 198 -3.69 14.27 0.03
CA VAL A 198 -3.32 15.64 -0.34
C VAL A 198 -3.00 16.46 0.90
N LEU A 199 -3.81 16.38 1.96
CA LEU A 199 -3.57 17.13 3.20
C LEU A 199 -2.25 16.74 3.86
N VAL A 200 -1.94 15.44 4.00
CA VAL A 200 -0.68 14.95 4.57
C VAL A 200 0.52 15.36 3.71
N LYS A 201 0.40 15.31 2.38
CA LYS A 201 1.47 15.70 1.46
C LYS A 201 1.74 17.21 1.49
N VAL A 202 0.70 18.02 1.63
CA VAL A 202 0.79 19.48 1.56
C VAL A 202 1.03 20.12 2.92
N LEU A 203 0.62 19.50 4.02
CA LEU A 203 0.73 20.03 5.39
C LEU A 203 1.71 19.17 6.20
N ASP A 204 2.98 19.57 6.23
CA ASP A 204 4.12 18.80 6.75
C ASP A 204 3.94 18.20 8.17
N ARG A 205 3.13 18.87 9.02
CA ARG A 205 2.86 18.43 10.39
C ARG A 205 1.70 17.44 10.51
N VAL A 206 0.77 17.38 9.56
CA VAL A 206 -0.33 16.40 9.59
C VAL A 206 0.24 15.03 9.30
N LYS A 207 0.15 14.11 10.26
CA LYS A 207 0.65 12.74 10.08
C LYS A 207 -0.46 11.77 9.65
N PRO A 208 -0.10 10.70 8.90
CA PRO A 208 -1.07 9.75 8.36
C PRO A 208 -1.50 8.67 9.37
N PHE A 209 -1.55 8.98 10.68
CA PHE A 209 -1.93 8.00 11.70
C PHE A 209 -2.99 8.53 12.69
N PRO A 210 -3.86 7.64 13.19
CA PRO A 210 -4.77 7.95 14.29
C PRO A 210 -4.10 7.72 15.65
N PRO A 211 -4.75 8.08 16.77
CA PRO A 211 -4.26 7.78 18.10
C PRO A 211 -4.35 6.28 18.38
N LEU A 212 -3.19 5.66 18.60
CA LEU A 212 -3.07 4.23 18.92
C LEU A 212 -2.51 4.06 20.33
N ASP A 213 -3.00 3.03 21.04
CA ASP A 213 -2.47 2.61 22.33
C ASP A 213 -1.22 1.70 22.17
N GLU A 214 -0.68 1.23 23.29
CA GLU A 214 0.49 0.33 23.34
C GLU A 214 0.27 -1.03 22.62
N ARG A 215 -0.99 -1.38 22.33
CA ARG A 215 -1.37 -2.61 21.62
C ARG A 215 -1.60 -2.35 20.13
N GLY A 216 -1.52 -1.10 19.69
CA GLY A 216 -1.86 -0.70 18.31
C GLY A 216 -3.36 -0.64 18.04
N GLU A 217 -4.18 -0.56 19.09
CA GLU A 217 -5.63 -0.37 18.99
C GLU A 217 -5.99 1.12 19.08
N ILE A 218 -7.14 1.50 18.52
CA ILE A 218 -7.61 2.89 18.58
C ILE A 218 -7.94 3.27 20.02
N VAL A 219 -7.49 4.45 20.45
CA VAL A 219 -7.82 4.97 21.77
C VAL A 219 -9.31 5.37 21.82
N GLU A 220 -10.14 4.57 22.50
CA GLU A 220 -11.60 4.83 22.59
C GLU A 220 -11.98 5.97 23.56
N ASN A 221 -11.01 6.73 24.08
CA ASN A 221 -11.24 7.81 25.04
C ASN A 221 -10.62 9.13 24.56
N MET A 222 -11.06 10.23 25.15
CA MET A 222 -10.41 11.53 25.04
C MET A 222 -8.93 11.41 25.35
N LEU A 223 -8.06 11.97 24.50
CA LEU A 223 -6.63 11.95 24.76
C LEU A 223 -6.26 12.95 25.86
N GLU A 224 -5.28 12.57 26.66
CA GLU A 224 -4.73 13.43 27.72
C GLU A 224 -4.07 14.69 27.12
N ASP A 225 -3.29 14.53 26.06
CA ASP A 225 -2.53 15.60 25.39
C ASP A 225 -2.87 15.65 23.90
N TRP A 226 -4.17 15.77 23.59
CA TRP A 226 -4.62 15.88 22.20
C TRP A 226 -3.99 17.09 21.51
N GLN A 227 -3.65 18.17 22.22
CA GLN A 227 -3.05 19.38 21.63
C GLN A 227 -1.66 19.11 21.02
N ALA A 228 -0.89 18.18 21.59
CA ALA A 228 0.43 17.82 21.08
C ALA A 228 0.39 16.72 20.01
N PHE A 229 -0.77 16.09 19.78
CA PHE A 229 -0.91 15.03 18.80
C PHE A 229 -0.87 15.58 17.37
N ASP A 230 0.01 15.03 16.53
CA ASP A 230 0.10 15.36 15.12
C ASP A 230 -0.47 14.18 14.33
N GLY A 231 -1.62 14.35 13.66
CA GLY A 231 -2.31 13.24 12.98
C GLY A 231 -3.80 13.49 12.71
N PHE A 232 -4.58 12.42 12.53
CA PHE A 232 -6.03 12.55 12.37
C PHE A 232 -6.79 11.98 13.57
N LEU A 233 -7.80 12.71 14.03
CA LEU A 233 -8.53 12.49 15.27
C LEU A 233 -10.02 12.34 14.99
N GLY A 234 -10.68 11.55 15.80
CA GLY A 234 -12.13 11.63 15.98
C GLY A 234 -12.45 12.76 16.95
N HIS A 235 -13.62 13.39 16.83
CA HIS A 235 -14.01 14.46 17.74
C HIS A 235 -14.00 14.02 19.22
N TRP A 236 -14.31 12.75 19.50
CA TRP A 236 -14.23 12.19 20.86
C TRP A 236 -12.84 12.23 21.49
N HIS A 237 -11.78 12.27 20.68
CA HIS A 237 -10.41 12.37 21.18
C HIS A 237 -10.11 13.77 21.73
N VAL A 238 -10.90 14.77 21.31
CA VAL A 238 -10.75 16.20 21.65
C VAL A 238 -11.77 16.63 22.71
N THR A 239 -12.98 16.07 22.70
CA THR A 239 -14.07 16.52 23.58
C THR A 239 -14.82 15.34 24.19
N PRO A 240 -15.05 15.31 25.53
CA PRO A 240 -15.52 14.13 26.23
C PRO A 240 -17.01 13.80 26.04
N ASP A 241 -17.85 14.78 25.68
CA ASP A 241 -19.28 14.57 25.39
C ASP A 241 -19.55 14.17 23.93
N ARG A 242 -18.48 13.92 23.17
CA ARG A 242 -18.52 13.51 21.76
C ARG A 242 -18.13 12.04 21.60
N TRP A 243 -18.58 11.49 20.50
CA TRP A 243 -18.45 10.06 20.16
C TRP A 243 -18.41 9.82 18.64
N ASP A 244 -18.42 10.88 17.83
CA ASP A 244 -18.20 10.87 16.39
C ASP A 244 -16.70 10.72 16.06
N PRO A 245 -16.33 9.93 15.03
CA PRO A 245 -17.18 9.37 13.96
C PRO A 245 -17.96 8.06 14.27
N GLY A 246 -18.06 7.66 15.53
CA GLY A 246 -18.63 6.40 16.02
C GLY A 246 -17.72 5.16 15.84
N PRO A 247 -18.01 4.06 16.56
CA PRO A 247 -17.32 2.78 16.38
C PRO A 247 -17.56 2.09 15.03
N GLY A 248 -18.52 2.57 14.24
CA GLY A 248 -18.70 2.15 12.84
C GLY A 248 -17.67 2.72 11.87
N PHE A 249 -16.86 3.69 12.28
CA PHE A 249 -15.77 4.20 11.47
C PHE A 249 -14.58 3.22 11.46
N ASP A 250 -14.14 2.84 10.28
CA ASP A 250 -13.00 1.95 10.07
C ASP A 250 -11.70 2.76 10.04
N TRP A 251 -11.16 3.00 11.23
CA TRP A 251 -9.88 3.68 11.41
C TRP A 251 -8.74 3.00 10.66
N HIS A 252 -8.71 1.67 10.70
CA HIS A 252 -7.65 0.89 10.06
C HIS A 252 -7.73 1.01 8.55
N ARG A 253 -8.92 1.12 7.96
CA ARG A 253 -9.06 1.36 6.52
C ARG A 253 -8.45 2.68 6.08
N VAL A 254 -8.68 3.77 6.82
CA VAL A 254 -8.06 5.07 6.51
C VAL A 254 -6.57 5.05 6.82
N TYR A 255 -6.18 4.56 8.00
CA TYR A 255 -4.79 4.41 8.39
C TYR A 255 -4.00 3.59 7.37
N HIS A 256 -4.53 2.44 6.92
CA HIS A 256 -3.89 1.62 5.90
C HIS A 256 -3.97 2.25 4.51
N GLY A 257 -5.06 2.93 4.15
CA GLY A 257 -5.17 3.66 2.90
C GLY A 257 -4.16 4.81 2.78
N LEU A 258 -3.78 5.42 3.91
CA LEU A 258 -2.73 6.44 3.99
C LEU A 258 -1.33 5.86 4.15
N ALA A 259 -1.19 4.79 4.94
CA ALA A 259 0.09 4.12 5.17
C ALA A 259 0.55 3.29 3.94
N ARG A 260 -0.35 2.99 3.01
CA ARG A 260 -0.11 2.15 1.84
C ARG A 260 -0.56 2.79 0.53
N GLU A 261 -0.12 4.02 0.32
CA GLU A 261 0.09 4.51 -1.05
C GLU A 261 1.01 3.61 -1.89
N HIS A 262 1.68 2.64 -1.27
CA HIS A 262 2.87 2.04 -1.82
C HIS A 262 2.84 0.53 -1.94
N ASN A 263 1.70 -0.16 -1.75
CA ASN A 263 1.66 -1.60 -1.96
C ASN A 263 0.56 -2.01 -2.93
N ALA A 264 0.88 -2.87 -3.88
CA ALA A 264 -0.03 -3.37 -4.90
C ALA A 264 0.23 -4.85 -5.15
N PHE A 265 -0.80 -5.57 -5.59
CA PHE A 265 -0.55 -6.85 -6.23
C PHE A 265 0.18 -6.61 -7.56
N PRO A 266 1.09 -7.51 -7.98
CA PRO A 266 1.91 -7.31 -9.18
C PRO A 266 1.07 -7.30 -10.47
N VAL A 267 -0.16 -7.82 -10.42
CA VAL A 267 -1.08 -7.96 -11.54
C VAL A 267 -2.52 -7.87 -11.02
N GLU A 268 -3.51 -7.74 -11.91
CA GLU A 268 -4.92 -7.80 -11.54
C GLU A 268 -5.55 -9.11 -12.04
N LEU A 269 -5.71 -10.10 -11.15
CA LEU A 269 -6.40 -11.36 -11.48
C LEU A 269 -7.91 -11.19 -11.79
N GLU A 270 -8.47 -10.04 -11.45
CA GLU A 270 -9.80 -9.56 -11.81
C GLU A 270 -9.69 -8.06 -12.15
N PRO A 271 -10.21 -7.61 -13.30
CA PRO A 271 -10.07 -6.22 -13.73
C PRO A 271 -10.56 -5.21 -12.67
N GLY A 272 -9.73 -4.21 -12.39
CA GLY A 272 -10.01 -3.13 -11.43
C GLY A 272 -9.92 -3.55 -9.96
N LYS A 273 -9.46 -4.78 -9.66
CA LYS A 273 -9.25 -5.25 -8.28
C LYS A 273 -7.77 -5.31 -7.94
N ASN A 274 -7.34 -4.34 -7.12
CA ASN A 274 -6.03 -4.30 -6.47
C ASN A 274 -6.18 -3.81 -5.01
N ILE A 275 -5.10 -3.78 -4.23
CA ILE A 275 -5.11 -3.32 -2.82
C ILE A 275 -5.74 -1.92 -2.71
N SER A 276 -5.38 -1.03 -3.64
CA SER A 276 -5.86 0.35 -3.70
C SER A 276 -7.37 0.48 -3.90
N THR A 277 -8.02 -0.51 -4.52
CA THR A 277 -9.46 -0.49 -4.80
C THR A 277 -10.28 -1.34 -3.82
N LEU A 278 -9.68 -2.39 -3.24
CA LEU A 278 -10.36 -3.30 -2.32
C LEU A 278 -10.52 -2.72 -0.90
N LEU A 279 -9.61 -1.84 -0.47
CA LEU A 279 -9.59 -0.99 0.74
C LEU A 279 -9.84 -1.65 2.13
N GLU A 280 -10.71 -2.65 2.24
CA GLU A 280 -10.96 -3.41 3.46
C GLU A 280 -9.94 -4.55 3.60
N PRO A 281 -9.30 -4.71 4.78
CA PRO A 281 -8.32 -5.77 5.02
C PRO A 281 -8.83 -7.19 4.73
N THR A 282 -10.10 -7.46 5.02
CA THR A 282 -10.76 -8.75 4.77
C THR A 282 -10.91 -9.03 3.28
N LYS A 283 -11.33 -8.03 2.49
CA LYS A 283 -11.42 -8.14 1.02
C LYS A 283 -10.05 -8.37 0.39
N VAL A 284 -9.02 -7.64 0.85
CA VAL A 284 -7.65 -7.82 0.36
C VAL A 284 -7.09 -9.20 0.70
N ARG A 285 -7.31 -9.70 1.93
CA ARG A 285 -6.90 -11.06 2.31
C ARG A 285 -7.60 -12.13 1.49
N ALA A 286 -8.91 -12.03 1.32
CA ALA A 286 -9.67 -12.95 0.48
C ALA A 286 -9.19 -12.93 -0.99
N TYR A 287 -8.79 -11.75 -1.49
CA TYR A 287 -8.24 -11.63 -2.84
C TYR A 287 -6.82 -12.16 -2.95
N ALA A 288 -5.98 -12.03 -1.91
CA ALA A 288 -4.64 -12.61 -1.85
C ALA A 288 -4.67 -14.14 -2.00
N GLU A 289 -5.69 -14.82 -1.44
CA GLU A 289 -5.87 -16.26 -1.62
C GLU A 289 -5.95 -16.67 -3.10
N ARG A 290 -6.49 -15.81 -3.96
CA ARG A 290 -6.56 -16.09 -5.41
C ARG A 290 -5.18 -16.13 -6.06
N TYR A 291 -4.17 -15.45 -5.51
CA TYR A 291 -2.80 -15.52 -6.03
C TYR A 291 -2.12 -16.83 -5.62
N TYR A 292 -2.40 -17.32 -4.40
CA TYR A 292 -1.93 -18.65 -4.01
C TYR A 292 -2.56 -19.71 -4.90
N THR A 293 -3.88 -19.66 -5.10
CA THR A 293 -4.57 -20.56 -6.05
C THR A 293 -4.06 -20.41 -7.47
N ASN A 294 -3.79 -19.20 -7.96
CA ASN A 294 -3.28 -18.97 -9.32
C ASN A 294 -1.89 -19.60 -9.56
N ASN A 295 -1.05 -19.65 -8.53
CA ASN A 295 0.27 -20.29 -8.61
C ASN A 295 0.19 -21.80 -8.32
N GLU A 296 -0.56 -22.21 -7.30
CA GLU A 296 -0.57 -23.58 -6.79
C GLU A 296 -1.47 -24.53 -7.60
N ASP A 297 -2.54 -24.04 -8.26
CA ASP A 297 -3.43 -24.88 -9.09
C ASP A 297 -2.87 -25.11 -10.51
N PHE A 298 -1.72 -24.53 -10.88
CA PHE A 298 -1.13 -24.67 -12.22
C PHE A 298 -0.10 -25.82 -12.26
N GLU A 299 -0.25 -26.76 -13.18
CA GLU A 299 0.48 -28.05 -13.21
C GLU A 299 1.95 -27.97 -13.71
N ASP A 300 2.39 -26.81 -14.20
CA ASP A 300 3.72 -26.65 -14.82
C ASP A 300 4.83 -26.16 -13.86
N GLY A 301 4.53 -26.04 -12.56
CA GLY A 301 5.52 -25.69 -11.53
C GLY A 301 5.74 -24.18 -11.35
N GLY A 302 6.87 -23.82 -10.72
CA GLY A 302 7.18 -22.42 -10.38
C GLY A 302 6.62 -21.97 -9.01
N TRP A 303 6.65 -22.87 -8.03
CA TRP A 303 6.17 -22.60 -6.66
C TRP A 303 7.29 -22.14 -5.73
N TYR A 304 6.96 -21.29 -4.78
CA TYR A 304 7.87 -20.95 -3.69
C TYR A 304 7.80 -21.99 -2.56
N PRO A 305 8.92 -22.43 -1.96
CA PRO A 305 10.32 -22.13 -2.32
C PRO A 305 10.98 -23.22 -3.19
N ILE A 306 10.21 -24.21 -3.63
CA ILE A 306 10.70 -25.41 -4.31
C ILE A 306 9.93 -25.65 -5.62
N GLY A 307 10.68 -25.71 -6.72
CA GLY A 307 10.17 -26.01 -8.04
C GLY A 307 9.94 -27.51 -8.26
N LYS A 308 9.29 -27.83 -9.37
CA LYS A 308 8.86 -29.19 -9.76
C LYS A 308 10.01 -30.22 -9.76
N ASN A 309 11.24 -29.79 -10.05
CA ASN A 309 12.41 -30.66 -10.12
C ASN A 309 13.25 -30.66 -8.83
N GLN A 310 12.65 -30.33 -7.68
CA GLN A 310 13.32 -30.19 -6.39
C GLN A 310 14.43 -29.11 -6.41
N ASN A 311 14.29 -28.13 -7.30
CA ASN A 311 15.17 -26.97 -7.35
C ASN A 311 14.65 -25.85 -6.45
N TRP A 312 15.55 -25.10 -5.83
CA TRP A 312 15.23 -23.83 -5.19
C TRP A 312 14.58 -22.91 -6.22
N HIS A 313 13.50 -22.26 -5.81
CA HIS A 313 12.74 -21.34 -6.63
C HIS A 313 12.41 -20.11 -5.77
N GLY A 314 13.00 -18.97 -6.11
CA GLY A 314 13.02 -17.77 -5.27
C GLY A 314 11.70 -17.00 -5.22
N GLY A 315 10.78 -17.35 -6.13
CA GLY A 315 9.55 -16.60 -6.38
C GLY A 315 8.33 -17.45 -6.66
N VAL A 316 7.35 -16.84 -7.34
CA VAL A 316 6.14 -17.51 -7.81
C VAL A 316 5.85 -17.14 -9.26
N HIS A 317 5.32 -18.10 -10.02
CA HIS A 317 4.74 -17.86 -11.34
C HIS A 317 3.27 -17.45 -11.19
N LEU A 318 2.87 -16.37 -11.88
CA LEU A 318 1.48 -15.92 -11.94
C LEU A 318 0.98 -15.99 -13.38
N HIS A 319 -0.09 -16.74 -13.59
CA HIS A 319 -0.65 -17.08 -14.91
C HIS A 319 -1.85 -16.19 -15.24
N LEU A 320 -1.72 -15.39 -16.28
CA LEU A 320 -2.75 -14.45 -16.71
C LEU A 320 -2.51 -13.99 -18.16
N PRO A 321 -3.52 -13.46 -18.87
CA PRO A 321 -3.41 -13.13 -20.28
C PRO A 321 -2.22 -12.21 -20.61
N ALA A 322 -1.53 -12.52 -21.71
CA ALA A 322 -0.42 -11.71 -22.21
C ALA A 322 -0.85 -10.27 -22.50
N GLY A 323 0.09 -9.34 -22.32
CA GLY A 323 -0.15 -7.91 -22.54
C GLY A 323 -0.89 -7.22 -21.39
N GLN A 324 -1.39 -7.94 -20.38
CA GLN A 324 -1.94 -7.30 -19.19
C GLN A 324 -0.88 -6.45 -18.47
N PRO A 325 -1.25 -5.28 -17.91
CA PRO A 325 -0.32 -4.47 -17.15
C PRO A 325 0.23 -5.21 -15.93
N VAL A 326 1.52 -5.04 -15.70
CA VAL A 326 2.23 -5.50 -14.50
C VAL A 326 2.62 -4.28 -13.68
N TYR A 327 2.40 -4.33 -12.38
CA TYR A 327 2.51 -3.19 -11.47
C TYR A 327 3.62 -3.39 -10.43
N ALA A 328 4.27 -2.30 -10.03
CA ALA A 328 5.20 -2.32 -8.92
C ALA A 328 4.47 -2.70 -7.61
N MET A 329 4.93 -3.77 -6.96
CA MET A 329 4.34 -4.22 -5.70
C MET A 329 4.63 -3.31 -4.52
N PHE A 330 5.74 -2.59 -4.56
CA PHE A 330 6.21 -1.70 -3.51
C PHE A 330 6.78 -0.43 -4.12
N ASP A 331 6.73 0.68 -3.40
CA ASP A 331 7.53 1.85 -3.74
C ASP A 331 9.01 1.52 -3.77
N GLY A 332 9.68 1.93 -4.85
CA GLY A 332 11.08 1.62 -5.03
C GLY A 332 11.76 2.53 -6.03
N VAL A 333 13.01 2.16 -6.32
CA VAL A 333 13.82 2.78 -7.36
C VAL A 333 14.29 1.70 -8.32
N VAL A 334 14.29 2.00 -9.61
CA VAL A 334 14.85 1.10 -10.62
C VAL A 334 16.36 1.02 -10.42
N VAL A 335 16.90 -0.19 -10.29
CA VAL A 335 18.36 -0.40 -10.12
C VAL A 335 18.97 -1.21 -11.25
N ALA A 336 18.23 -2.17 -11.80
CA ALA A 336 18.65 -2.96 -12.94
C ALA A 336 17.43 -3.39 -13.77
N GLY A 337 17.63 -3.70 -15.04
CA GLY A 337 16.59 -4.28 -15.88
C GLY A 337 17.07 -4.62 -17.28
N ARG A 338 16.24 -5.35 -18.02
CA ARG A 338 16.44 -5.67 -19.44
C ARG A 338 15.11 -5.61 -20.18
N PHE A 339 15.10 -4.92 -21.31
CA PHE A 339 13.98 -4.89 -22.24
C PHE A 339 14.49 -5.01 -23.68
N GLY A 340 14.65 -6.24 -24.14
CA GLY A 340 14.97 -6.58 -25.52
C GLY A 340 13.70 -6.77 -26.37
N PRO A 341 13.78 -6.51 -27.68
CA PRO A 341 12.68 -6.75 -28.62
C PRO A 341 12.52 -8.23 -28.98
N THR A 342 13.55 -9.06 -28.73
CA THR A 342 13.60 -10.49 -29.07
C THR A 342 13.43 -11.34 -27.83
N THR A 343 12.55 -12.34 -27.90
CA THR A 343 12.39 -13.38 -26.87
C THR A 343 13.44 -14.48 -27.03
N SER A 344 13.78 -15.18 -25.95
CA SER A 344 14.58 -16.41 -25.99
C SER A 344 13.71 -17.59 -26.48
N GLU A 345 14.33 -18.76 -26.66
CA GLU A 345 13.63 -20.00 -27.02
C GLU A 345 12.57 -20.42 -26.01
N LEU A 346 12.81 -20.13 -24.71
CA LEU A 346 11.87 -20.41 -23.63
C LEU A 346 10.91 -19.25 -23.33
N GLY A 347 10.97 -18.16 -24.11
CA GLY A 347 10.06 -17.03 -24.00
C GLY A 347 10.72 -15.72 -23.58
N SER A 348 9.98 -14.91 -22.84
CA SER A 348 10.36 -13.53 -22.51
C SER A 348 11.44 -13.52 -21.42
N ASN A 349 12.61 -12.96 -21.71
CA ASN A 349 13.72 -12.79 -20.76
C ASN A 349 13.90 -11.33 -20.32
N ASN A 350 12.88 -10.50 -20.50
CA ASN A 350 12.86 -9.14 -19.99
C ASN A 350 12.50 -9.15 -18.51
N PHE A 351 13.15 -8.25 -17.77
CA PHE A 351 12.94 -8.12 -16.35
C PHE A 351 13.19 -6.70 -15.86
N LEU A 352 12.67 -6.41 -14.67
CA LEU A 352 12.96 -5.20 -13.92
C LEU A 352 13.27 -5.56 -12.47
N VAL A 353 14.30 -4.93 -11.91
CA VAL A 353 14.65 -5.02 -10.49
C VAL A 353 14.39 -3.66 -9.84
N LEU A 354 13.56 -3.67 -8.81
CA LEU A 354 13.32 -2.52 -7.96
C LEU A 354 14.01 -2.72 -6.61
N ARG A 355 14.61 -1.65 -6.12
CA ARG A 355 15.18 -1.57 -4.78
C ARG A 355 14.22 -0.82 -3.86
N HIS A 356 13.97 -1.38 -2.68
CA HIS A 356 13.04 -0.85 -1.71
C HIS A 356 13.76 -0.52 -0.40
N GLU A 357 13.36 0.60 0.22
CA GLU A 357 13.83 1.01 1.54
C GLU A 357 12.64 1.36 2.41
N ILE A 358 12.50 0.67 3.54
CA ILE A 358 11.42 0.90 4.48
C ILE A 358 11.99 1.19 5.85
N GLU A 359 11.64 2.33 6.42
CA GLU A 359 11.98 2.65 7.80
C GLU A 359 11.23 1.73 8.77
N VAL A 360 11.97 1.16 9.72
CA VAL A 360 11.45 0.30 10.78
C VAL A 360 11.67 0.95 12.16
N PRO A 361 10.86 0.61 13.16
CA PRO A 361 11.03 1.12 14.53
C PRO A 361 12.42 0.85 15.12
N GLY A 362 12.85 1.72 16.04
CA GLY A 362 14.09 1.54 16.82
C GLY A 362 15.33 2.26 16.28
N GLY A 363 15.22 3.02 15.19
CA GLY A 363 16.26 3.97 14.76
C GLY A 363 16.15 5.32 15.49
N THR A 364 17.23 6.10 15.51
CA THR A 364 17.17 7.52 15.91
C THR A 364 16.88 8.39 14.68
N PRO A 365 16.36 9.63 14.83
CA PRO A 365 16.16 10.54 13.70
C PRO A 365 17.44 10.78 12.87
N GLU A 366 18.61 10.70 13.51
CA GLU A 366 19.92 10.87 12.88
C GLU A 366 20.43 9.60 12.17
N LYS A 367 19.93 8.43 12.58
CA LYS A 367 20.29 7.11 12.02
C LYS A 367 19.05 6.22 11.97
N PRO A 368 18.15 6.42 10.99
CA PRO A 368 16.96 5.60 10.86
C PRO A 368 17.36 4.15 10.58
N LYS A 369 16.63 3.22 11.20
CA LYS A 369 16.78 1.79 10.95
C LYS A 369 15.95 1.46 9.71
N LYS A 370 16.57 0.89 8.68
CA LYS A 370 15.91 0.64 7.38
C LYS A 370 15.97 -0.83 6.99
N LEU A 371 14.83 -1.39 6.61
CA LEU A 371 14.73 -2.67 5.91
C LEU A 371 14.98 -2.41 4.43
N ILE A 372 15.99 -3.09 3.90
CA ILE A 372 16.37 -3.07 2.50
C ILE A 372 16.01 -4.43 1.91
N PHE A 373 15.26 -4.39 0.81
CA PHE A 373 14.90 -5.58 0.04
C PHE A 373 14.68 -5.16 -1.42
N PHE A 374 14.50 -6.15 -2.28
CA PHE A 374 14.39 -6.00 -3.72
C PHE A 374 13.22 -6.81 -4.24
N THR A 375 12.67 -6.39 -5.38
CA THR A 375 11.77 -7.22 -6.18
C THR A 375 12.39 -7.47 -7.55
N LEU A 376 12.30 -8.71 -8.01
CA LEU A 376 12.52 -9.09 -9.41
C LEU A 376 11.16 -9.36 -10.04
N THR A 377 10.91 -8.82 -11.22
CA THR A 377 9.79 -9.25 -12.07
C THR A 377 10.35 -9.69 -13.42
N MET A 378 10.27 -10.98 -13.70
CA MET A 378 10.81 -11.67 -14.87
C MET A 378 9.67 -12.10 -15.80
N HIS A 379 10.00 -12.42 -17.04
CA HIS A 379 9.06 -12.72 -18.13
C HIS A 379 8.15 -11.55 -18.50
N LEU A 380 8.66 -10.33 -18.39
CA LEU A 380 7.95 -9.15 -18.88
C LEU A 380 7.86 -9.17 -20.41
N GLY A 381 6.75 -8.69 -20.94
CA GLY A 381 6.58 -8.47 -22.37
C GLY A 381 7.56 -7.43 -22.94
N PRO A 382 7.68 -7.33 -24.27
CA PRO A 382 8.54 -6.35 -24.90
C PRO A 382 8.08 -4.92 -24.60
N LEU A 383 9.04 -4.04 -24.31
CA LEU A 383 8.83 -2.60 -24.09
C LEU A 383 9.99 -1.84 -24.71
N ASP A 384 9.72 -0.91 -25.62
CA ASP A 384 10.76 -0.04 -26.17
C ASP A 384 11.09 1.08 -25.18
N VAL A 385 11.97 0.79 -24.24
CA VAL A 385 12.47 1.76 -23.24
C VAL A 385 13.30 2.86 -23.92
N GLY A 386 13.92 2.56 -25.07
CA GLY A 386 14.76 3.48 -25.83
C GLY A 386 13.99 4.65 -26.46
N LYS A 387 12.69 4.48 -26.69
CA LYS A 387 11.82 5.45 -27.36
C LYS A 387 10.66 5.90 -26.48
N LEU A 388 10.62 7.20 -26.18
CA LEU A 388 9.52 7.77 -25.42
C LEU A 388 8.27 7.94 -26.28
N THR A 389 7.13 7.43 -25.81
CA THR A 389 5.81 7.54 -26.44
C THR A 389 4.75 7.97 -25.43
N GLU A 390 3.54 8.33 -25.89
CA GLU A 390 2.41 8.60 -24.99
C GLU A 390 1.98 7.36 -24.19
N ALA A 391 2.26 6.15 -24.67
CA ALA A 391 1.97 4.90 -23.97
C ALA A 391 3.09 4.42 -23.04
N SER A 392 4.24 5.12 -23.01
CA SER A 392 5.37 4.71 -22.17
C SER A 392 5.00 4.80 -20.68
N PRO A 393 5.37 3.79 -19.87
CA PRO A 393 5.20 3.84 -18.43
C PRO A 393 5.93 5.04 -17.80
N ASP A 394 5.45 5.50 -16.64
CA ASP A 394 5.97 6.71 -15.98
C ASP A 394 7.44 6.57 -15.59
N TRP A 395 7.87 5.38 -15.17
CA TRP A 395 9.28 5.12 -14.87
C TRP A 395 10.19 5.27 -16.10
N VAL A 396 9.70 4.95 -17.31
CA VAL A 396 10.44 5.16 -18.56
C VAL A 396 10.56 6.65 -18.85
N ARG A 397 9.50 7.44 -18.61
CA ARG A 397 9.57 8.91 -18.72
C ARG A 397 10.60 9.46 -17.75
N ALA A 398 10.55 9.03 -16.49
CA ALA A 398 11.51 9.44 -15.47
C ALA A 398 12.95 9.05 -15.85
N LEU A 399 13.17 7.86 -16.40
CA LEU A 399 14.48 7.43 -16.92
C LEU A 399 14.99 8.37 -18.02
N HIS A 400 14.15 8.75 -18.98
CA HIS A 400 14.54 9.70 -20.03
C HIS A 400 14.87 11.10 -19.47
N ARG A 401 14.17 11.56 -18.43
CA ARG A 401 14.49 12.83 -17.75
C ARG A 401 15.87 12.79 -17.10
N VAL A 402 16.15 11.75 -16.31
CA VAL A 402 17.45 11.55 -15.66
C VAL A 402 18.56 11.46 -16.70
N HIS A 403 18.34 10.72 -17.79
CA HIS A 403 19.32 10.58 -18.88
C HIS A 403 19.60 11.88 -19.63
N SER A 404 18.58 12.73 -19.82
CA SER A 404 18.72 14.01 -20.53
C SER A 404 19.19 15.17 -19.65
N GLY A 405 19.26 14.98 -18.33
CA GLY A 405 19.62 16.02 -17.37
C GLY A 405 18.56 17.12 -17.22
N LEU A 406 17.31 16.87 -17.63
CA LEU A 406 16.21 17.83 -17.62
C LEU A 406 15.38 17.76 -16.33
N THR A 407 15.04 18.91 -15.77
CA THR A 407 14.07 19.04 -14.66
C THR A 407 12.62 19.03 -15.17
N GLU A 408 11.65 18.70 -14.30
CA GLU A 408 10.22 18.71 -14.66
C GLU A 408 9.72 20.06 -15.17
N ALA A 409 10.30 21.16 -14.66
CA ALA A 409 10.00 22.51 -15.10
C ALA A 409 10.52 22.79 -16.52
N GLU A 410 11.70 22.27 -16.86
CA GLU A 410 12.30 22.40 -18.19
C GLU A 410 11.56 21.55 -19.22
N GLU A 411 11.03 20.40 -18.84
CA GLU A 411 10.21 19.56 -19.73
C GLU A 411 8.86 20.22 -20.03
N LYS A 412 8.22 20.83 -19.01
CA LYS A 412 7.00 21.63 -19.22
C LYS A 412 7.29 22.83 -20.13
N ALA A 413 8.40 23.52 -19.92
CA ALA A 413 8.82 24.62 -20.78
C ALA A 413 9.14 24.17 -22.21
N LEU A 414 9.79 23.01 -22.39
CA LEU A 414 10.13 22.43 -23.69
C LEU A 414 8.89 21.88 -24.41
N ALA A 415 7.92 21.34 -23.69
CA ALA A 415 6.63 20.91 -24.22
C ALA A 415 5.77 22.12 -24.65
N GLU A 416 5.78 23.21 -23.88
CA GLU A 416 5.13 24.48 -24.23
C GLU A 416 5.83 25.16 -25.43
N PHE A 417 7.16 25.06 -25.50
CA PHE A 417 7.97 25.50 -26.62
C PHE A 417 7.69 24.70 -27.90
N ARG A 418 7.67 23.36 -27.81
CA ARG A 418 7.31 22.45 -28.92
C ARG A 418 5.84 22.59 -29.34
N ALA A 419 4.96 22.99 -28.42
CA ALA A 419 3.57 23.35 -28.69
C ALA A 419 3.42 24.78 -29.27
N GLY A 420 4.51 25.49 -29.55
CA GLY A 420 4.51 26.80 -30.20
C GLY A 420 3.99 27.95 -29.33
N LYS A 421 3.99 27.80 -28.00
CA LYS A 421 3.42 28.80 -27.07
C LYS A 421 4.43 29.83 -26.55
N VAL A 422 5.72 29.62 -26.78
CA VAL A 422 6.78 30.58 -26.43
C VAL A 422 7.78 30.64 -27.58
N ALA A 423 8.05 31.84 -28.11
CA ALA A 423 9.03 32.05 -29.16
C ALA A 423 10.46 31.92 -28.60
N PRO A 424 11.40 31.26 -29.32
CA PRO A 424 12.80 31.22 -28.89
C PRO A 424 13.42 32.59 -29.11
N ASP A 425 13.95 33.17 -28.04
CA ASP A 425 14.87 34.29 -28.15
C ASP A 425 16.29 33.73 -28.34
N GLY A 426 16.88 34.04 -29.50
CA GLY A 426 18.34 34.11 -29.69
C GLY A 426 19.19 32.84 -29.61
N GLY A 427 19.33 32.16 -30.75
CA GLY A 427 20.63 31.79 -31.35
C GLY A 427 21.71 31.08 -30.51
N ARG A 428 21.85 29.77 -30.75
CA ARG A 428 23.16 29.12 -30.90
C ARG A 428 23.00 27.92 -31.83
N GLU A 429 23.66 27.97 -32.97
CA GLU A 429 23.80 26.84 -33.90
C GLU A 429 24.49 25.68 -33.16
N ALA A 430 23.85 24.52 -33.15
CA ALA A 430 24.47 23.26 -32.78
C ALA A 430 24.72 22.47 -34.08
N ASP A 431 25.95 21.98 -34.17
CA ASP A 431 26.59 21.29 -35.27
C ASP A 431 25.97 19.90 -35.46
N ASP A 432 25.25 19.69 -36.56
CA ASP A 432 24.63 18.42 -36.93
C ASP A 432 25.68 17.50 -37.58
N GLY A 433 26.52 16.88 -36.74
CA GLY A 433 27.47 15.85 -37.13
C GLY A 433 27.11 14.48 -36.54
N LEU A 434 26.06 13.83 -37.05
CA LEU A 434 25.79 12.42 -36.79
C LEU A 434 26.25 11.59 -37.99
N ASP A 435 27.33 10.84 -37.79
CA ASP A 435 27.87 9.86 -38.75
C ASP A 435 26.81 8.78 -39.06
N GLU A 436 26.24 8.83 -40.27
CA GLU A 436 25.40 7.78 -40.87
C GLU A 436 26.22 6.59 -41.40
N ALA A 437 27.22 6.13 -40.64
CA ALA A 437 28.10 5.05 -41.07
C ALA A 437 28.20 3.94 -40.02
N LEU A 438 27.09 3.27 -39.71
CA LEU A 438 27.10 2.00 -38.94
C LEU A 438 25.89 1.08 -39.21
N VAL A 439 25.20 1.26 -40.34
CA VAL A 439 24.11 0.36 -40.77
C VAL A 439 24.54 -0.41 -42.01
N SER A 440 25.53 -1.30 -41.86
CA SER A 440 25.69 -2.41 -42.80
C SER A 440 26.54 -3.52 -42.21
N GLU A 441 26.01 -4.74 -42.34
CA GLU A 441 26.66 -6.04 -42.17
C GLU A 441 26.68 -6.63 -40.77
N PHE A 442 25.61 -7.34 -40.42
CA PHE A 442 25.76 -8.61 -39.69
C PHE A 442 25.06 -9.73 -40.46
N ARG A 443 25.89 -10.51 -41.18
CA ARG A 443 25.59 -11.89 -41.55
C ARG A 443 25.76 -12.73 -40.29
N VAL A 444 24.73 -13.49 -39.94
CA VAL A 444 24.82 -14.50 -38.89
C VAL A 444 25.18 -15.82 -39.57
N ASP A 445 26.35 -16.37 -39.23
CA ASP A 445 26.59 -17.81 -39.34
C ASP A 445 27.57 -18.29 -38.24
N ASP A 446 27.32 -19.53 -37.81
CA ASP A 446 28.14 -20.42 -36.97
C ASP A 446 28.29 -20.15 -35.44
N GLY A 447 27.27 -20.55 -34.67
CA GLY A 447 27.40 -21.72 -33.78
C GLY A 447 28.22 -21.66 -32.49
N GLU A 448 28.80 -20.54 -32.06
CA GLU A 448 29.40 -20.41 -30.71
C GLU A 448 28.43 -19.76 -29.70
N LEU A 449 28.55 -20.12 -28.42
CA LEU A 449 27.79 -19.49 -27.32
C LEU A 449 28.15 -18.00 -27.28
N ASP A 450 27.25 -17.15 -27.77
CA ASP A 450 27.49 -15.71 -27.92
C ASP A 450 27.68 -15.04 -26.55
N ALA A 451 28.84 -14.44 -26.32
CA ALA A 451 29.16 -13.70 -25.09
C ALA A 451 28.29 -12.44 -24.91
N SER A 452 27.48 -12.06 -25.91
CA SER A 452 26.56 -10.93 -25.87
C SER A 452 25.38 -11.10 -24.89
N VAL A 453 25.07 -12.32 -24.45
CA VAL A 453 23.88 -12.62 -23.63
C VAL A 453 23.93 -11.99 -22.24
N LEU A 454 25.13 -11.84 -21.67
CA LEU A 454 25.42 -11.20 -20.37
C LEU A 454 26.01 -9.79 -20.53
N ALA A 455 25.84 -9.16 -21.68
CA ALA A 455 26.32 -7.80 -21.87
C ALA A 455 25.65 -6.87 -20.86
N ILE A 456 26.48 -6.18 -20.07
CA ILE A 456 26.09 -5.20 -19.07
C ILE A 456 26.49 -3.82 -19.61
N GLY A 457 25.56 -2.88 -19.51
CA GLY A 457 25.81 -1.50 -19.88
C GLY A 457 25.08 -0.53 -18.97
N GLU A 458 25.25 0.76 -19.23
CA GLU A 458 24.69 1.80 -18.38
C GLU A 458 23.37 2.37 -18.94
N HIS A 459 22.38 2.49 -18.04
CA HIS A 459 21.23 3.35 -18.16
C HIS A 459 20.42 3.12 -19.46
N LEU A 460 20.06 4.20 -20.16
CA LEU A 460 19.18 4.16 -21.33
C LEU A 460 19.88 3.52 -22.55
N THR A 461 21.21 3.62 -22.63
CA THR A 461 21.99 3.09 -23.75
C THR A 461 21.98 1.57 -23.76
N ALA A 462 22.09 0.94 -22.60
CA ALA A 462 22.02 -0.51 -22.46
C ALA A 462 20.63 -1.05 -22.84
N PHE A 463 19.56 -0.39 -22.38
CA PHE A 463 18.19 -0.76 -22.79
C PHE A 463 18.00 -0.71 -24.31
N LYS A 464 18.54 0.32 -24.99
CA LYS A 464 18.49 0.43 -26.48
C LYS A 464 19.19 -0.73 -27.19
N ARG A 465 20.16 -1.37 -26.54
CA ARG A 465 20.92 -2.51 -27.07
C ARG A 465 20.35 -3.86 -26.64
N GLY A 466 19.32 -3.88 -25.79
CA GLY A 466 18.77 -5.12 -25.21
C GLY A 466 19.70 -5.79 -24.18
N GLU A 467 20.68 -5.04 -23.67
CA GLU A 467 21.65 -5.44 -22.65
C GLU A 467 21.05 -5.33 -21.24
N ILE A 468 21.72 -5.89 -20.24
CA ILE A 468 21.41 -5.63 -18.83
C ILE A 468 21.80 -4.20 -18.51
N ALA A 469 20.81 -3.37 -18.19
CA ALA A 469 21.01 -1.96 -17.89
C ALA A 469 21.18 -1.73 -16.39
N LEU A 470 22.33 -1.17 -15.99
CA LEU A 470 22.54 -0.63 -14.64
C LEU A 470 22.00 0.79 -14.56
N VAL A 471 21.01 1.03 -13.70
CA VAL A 471 20.40 2.36 -13.53
C VAL A 471 20.97 3.01 -12.26
N PRO A 472 21.69 4.14 -12.36
CA PRO A 472 22.14 4.91 -11.20
C PRO A 472 20.96 5.34 -10.34
N TRP A 473 21.06 5.11 -9.03
CA TRP A 473 19.92 5.31 -8.12
C TRP A 473 20.27 6.10 -6.85
N GLU A 474 21.54 6.38 -6.57
CA GLU A 474 21.94 7.09 -5.35
C GLU A 474 21.70 8.61 -5.45
N GLU A 475 22.00 9.23 -6.58
CA GLU A 475 21.91 10.69 -6.76
C GLU A 475 20.60 11.12 -7.45
N GLN A 476 20.22 10.43 -8.53
CA GLN A 476 19.03 10.74 -9.33
C GLN A 476 18.19 9.48 -9.57
N PRO A 477 17.50 8.96 -8.53
CA PRO A 477 16.74 7.73 -8.64
C PRO A 477 15.56 7.85 -9.59
N VAL A 478 15.42 6.86 -10.47
CA VAL A 478 14.16 6.60 -11.18
C VAL A 478 13.20 5.94 -10.20
N ARG A 479 12.35 6.75 -9.58
CA ARG A 479 11.35 6.28 -8.60
C ARG A 479 10.17 5.64 -9.33
N VAL A 480 9.67 4.57 -8.74
CA VAL A 480 8.45 3.88 -9.17
C VAL A 480 7.56 3.78 -7.95
N ALA A 481 6.39 4.41 -8.00
CA ALA A 481 5.40 4.23 -6.95
C ALA A 481 4.69 2.90 -7.15
N SER A 482 4.26 2.27 -6.06
CA SER A 482 3.48 1.05 -6.20
C SER A 482 2.15 1.28 -6.89
N GLY A 483 1.73 0.28 -7.65
CA GLY A 483 0.57 0.39 -8.53
C GLY A 483 0.87 1.14 -9.83
N GLU A 484 2.06 1.71 -10.00
CA GLU A 484 2.52 2.16 -11.31
C GLU A 484 2.88 0.96 -12.17
N GLN A 485 2.56 1.06 -13.45
CA GLN A 485 2.87 0.03 -14.43
C GLN A 485 4.38 -0.04 -14.64
N ILE A 486 4.96 -1.23 -14.52
CA ILE A 486 6.38 -1.51 -14.78
C ILE A 486 6.61 -2.23 -16.10
N GLY A 487 5.60 -2.91 -16.62
CA GLY A 487 5.66 -3.63 -17.89
C GLY A 487 4.31 -4.27 -18.22
N THR A 488 4.37 -5.33 -19.02
CA THR A 488 3.21 -6.16 -19.34
C THR A 488 3.55 -7.64 -19.17
N VAL A 489 2.54 -8.49 -19.06
CA VAL A 489 2.72 -9.95 -19.02
C VAL A 489 3.31 -10.43 -20.34
N GLY A 490 4.41 -11.19 -20.26
CA GLY A 490 5.03 -11.88 -21.39
C GLY A 490 4.59 -13.34 -21.48
N HIS A 491 5.51 -14.19 -21.94
CA HIS A 491 5.29 -15.63 -22.07
C HIS A 491 6.52 -16.38 -21.58
N PHE A 492 6.33 -17.59 -21.06
CA PHE A 492 7.40 -18.50 -20.70
C PHE A 492 6.95 -19.96 -20.85
N GLY A 493 7.87 -20.85 -21.20
CA GLY A 493 7.61 -22.28 -21.33
C GLY A 493 8.47 -22.93 -22.42
N SER A 494 8.33 -24.24 -22.60
CA SER A 494 8.98 -24.93 -23.72
C SER A 494 8.43 -24.40 -25.06
N PRO A 495 9.17 -24.47 -26.19
CA PRO A 495 8.72 -23.88 -27.47
C PRO A 495 7.33 -24.32 -27.94
N ASP A 496 6.87 -25.50 -27.51
CA ASP A 496 5.55 -26.06 -27.85
C ASP A 496 4.49 -25.84 -26.75
N GLU A 497 4.88 -25.35 -25.57
CA GLU A 497 4.03 -25.19 -24.37
C GLU A 497 4.21 -23.81 -23.72
N THR A 498 4.57 -22.78 -24.49
CA THR A 498 4.69 -21.41 -23.95
C THR A 498 3.33 -20.87 -23.49
N GLU A 499 3.26 -20.43 -22.24
CA GLU A 499 2.06 -19.90 -21.60
C GLU A 499 2.27 -18.44 -21.14
N PRO A 500 1.23 -17.61 -21.08
CA PRO A 500 1.35 -16.24 -20.65
C PRO A 500 1.44 -16.16 -19.12
N MET A 501 2.57 -15.64 -18.63
CA MET A 501 2.85 -15.57 -17.20
C MET A 501 3.94 -14.53 -16.87
N ILE A 502 4.09 -14.24 -15.59
CA ILE A 502 5.25 -13.55 -15.03
C ILE A 502 5.83 -14.36 -13.87
N HIS A 503 7.13 -14.19 -13.62
CA HIS A 503 7.78 -14.68 -12.41
C HIS A 503 8.10 -13.50 -11.50
N VAL A 504 7.76 -13.58 -10.22
CA VAL A 504 7.98 -12.51 -9.24
C VAL A 504 8.77 -13.03 -8.05
N GLU A 505 9.82 -12.32 -7.64
CA GLU A 505 10.58 -12.60 -6.42
C GLU A 505 10.57 -11.41 -5.46
N VAL A 506 10.70 -11.71 -4.17
CA VAL A 506 11.10 -10.75 -3.14
C VAL A 506 12.34 -11.29 -2.44
N PHE A 507 13.42 -10.52 -2.44
CA PHE A 507 14.69 -10.97 -1.86
C PHE A 507 15.43 -9.85 -1.12
N ALA A 508 16.36 -10.23 -0.24
CA ALA A 508 17.19 -9.32 0.54
C ALA A 508 18.57 -9.93 0.84
N ASP A 509 19.46 -9.09 1.37
CA ASP A 509 20.71 -9.55 1.97
C ASP A 509 20.48 -10.29 3.31
N ALA A 510 21.50 -11.03 3.74
CA ALA A 510 21.51 -11.80 4.98
C ALA A 510 21.29 -10.99 6.27
N ASN A 511 21.29 -9.66 6.22
CA ASN A 511 21.15 -8.79 7.40
C ASN A 511 19.71 -8.32 7.66
N TRP A 512 18.73 -8.74 6.87
CA TRP A 512 17.32 -8.34 7.01
C TRP A 512 16.77 -8.60 8.44
N ASN A 513 17.13 -9.74 9.05
CA ASN A 513 16.67 -10.15 10.38
C ASN A 513 17.32 -9.37 11.53
N LYS A 514 18.45 -8.66 11.29
CA LYS A 514 19.04 -7.72 12.25
C LYS A 514 18.25 -6.42 12.33
N VAL A 515 17.52 -6.13 11.24
CA VAL A 515 16.69 -4.94 11.11
C VAL A 515 15.34 -5.13 11.79
N LEU A 516 14.77 -6.32 11.75
CA LEU A 516 13.46 -6.62 12.33
C LEU A 516 13.56 -7.22 13.74
N ASP A 517 12.57 -6.93 14.58
CA ASP A 517 12.40 -7.64 15.85
C ASP A 517 11.68 -8.98 15.58
N MET A 518 12.44 -10.06 15.53
CA MET A 518 11.89 -11.40 15.28
C MET A 518 11.06 -11.94 16.46
N GLY A 519 11.15 -11.35 17.66
CA GLY A 519 10.22 -11.64 18.75
C GLY A 519 8.80 -11.16 18.45
N VAL A 520 8.68 -10.06 17.71
CA VAL A 520 7.39 -9.56 17.18
C VAL A 520 7.03 -10.26 15.88
N HIS A 521 7.96 -10.32 14.92
CA HIS A 521 7.66 -10.71 13.56
C HIS A 521 7.73 -12.22 13.27
N GLY A 522 8.31 -13.02 14.16
CA GLY A 522 8.56 -14.46 13.96
C GLY A 522 7.31 -15.32 13.75
N ARG A 523 6.13 -14.82 14.11
CA ARG A 523 4.84 -15.48 13.81
C ARG A 523 4.39 -15.37 12.35
N TRP A 524 4.99 -14.46 11.58
CA TRP A 524 4.67 -14.24 10.16
C TRP A 524 5.82 -14.62 9.23
N LEU A 525 7.07 -14.53 9.71
CA LEU A 525 8.28 -14.86 8.95
C LEU A 525 9.11 -15.86 9.75
N THR A 526 9.41 -17.02 9.16
CA THR A 526 10.14 -18.12 9.81
C THR A 526 11.41 -18.42 9.02
N GLU A 527 12.56 -18.00 9.55
CA GLU A 527 13.86 -18.26 8.93
C GLU A 527 14.22 -19.76 9.02
N LEU A 528 14.51 -20.36 7.87
CA LEU A 528 14.99 -21.74 7.79
C LEU A 528 16.52 -21.80 7.90
N SER A 529 17.06 -23.02 8.00
CA SER A 529 18.50 -23.19 7.94
C SER A 529 18.98 -22.83 6.53
N PRO A 530 20.07 -22.05 6.38
CA PRO A 530 20.58 -21.75 5.06
C PRO A 530 21.06 -23.01 4.33
N ASP A 531 20.86 -23.04 3.02
CA ASP A 531 21.34 -24.07 2.12
C ASP A 531 22.34 -23.43 1.13
N PHE A 532 23.63 -23.56 1.45
CA PHE A 532 24.72 -22.90 0.71
C PHE A 532 25.26 -23.75 -0.44
N GLY A 533 24.46 -24.69 -0.96
CA GLY A 533 24.79 -25.37 -2.21
C GLY A 533 25.05 -24.38 -3.34
N ASP A 534 26.04 -24.68 -4.17
CA ASP A 534 26.27 -24.03 -5.48
C ASP A 534 25.42 -24.67 -6.59
N ASP A 535 24.65 -25.71 -6.25
CA ASP A 535 23.58 -26.25 -7.06
C ASP A 535 22.23 -25.71 -6.57
N LEU A 536 21.25 -25.71 -7.48
CA LEU A 536 19.89 -25.29 -7.14
C LEU A 536 19.15 -26.37 -6.34
N PHE A 537 19.77 -27.46 -5.89
CA PHE A 537 19.02 -28.58 -5.34
C PHE A 537 18.62 -28.34 -3.88
N VAL A 538 17.36 -28.59 -3.52
CA VAL A 538 16.87 -28.38 -2.14
C VAL A 538 17.33 -29.51 -1.23
N GLU A 539 18.19 -29.20 -0.25
CA GLU A 539 18.61 -30.14 0.81
C GLU A 539 18.04 -29.80 2.21
N ASP A 540 17.27 -28.71 2.35
CA ASP A 540 16.69 -28.30 3.63
C ASP A 540 15.73 -29.38 4.19
N LYS A 541 16.06 -29.88 5.37
CA LYS A 541 15.33 -30.99 6.00
C LYS A 541 13.90 -30.62 6.38
N ALA A 542 13.63 -29.38 6.76
CA ALA A 542 12.30 -28.97 7.16
C ALA A 542 11.35 -29.00 5.95
N ILE A 543 11.83 -28.61 4.78
CA ILE A 543 11.11 -28.72 3.51
C ILE A 543 10.98 -30.19 3.08
N LEU A 544 12.08 -30.95 3.03
CA LEU A 544 12.06 -32.34 2.56
C LEU A 544 11.15 -33.26 3.40
N ASN A 545 11.03 -33.00 4.71
CA ASN A 545 10.13 -33.75 5.58
C ASN A 545 8.65 -33.60 5.18
N LEU A 546 8.25 -32.50 4.53
CA LEU A 546 6.87 -32.31 4.06
C LEU A 546 6.49 -33.33 2.97
N PHE A 547 7.47 -33.79 2.20
CA PHE A 547 7.30 -34.78 1.13
C PHE A 547 7.57 -36.22 1.59
N GLY A 548 7.58 -36.47 2.90
CA GLY A 548 7.78 -37.81 3.47
C GLY A 548 9.22 -38.33 3.38
N VAL A 549 10.19 -37.47 3.04
CA VAL A 549 11.60 -37.83 3.00
C VAL A 549 12.20 -37.76 4.40
N SER A 550 12.04 -38.84 5.17
CA SER A 550 12.65 -38.94 6.50
C SER A 550 14.14 -39.33 6.40
N SER A 551 14.93 -38.80 7.33
CA SER A 551 16.32 -39.20 7.47
C SER A 551 16.42 -40.69 7.85
N ALA A 552 16.88 -41.51 6.89
CA ALA A 552 17.27 -42.93 6.97
C ALA A 552 16.16 -44.01 6.83
N MET A 553 16.08 -44.62 5.63
CA MET A 553 15.61 -45.99 5.45
C MET A 553 16.81 -46.94 5.38
N VAL A 554 16.83 -47.96 6.24
CA VAL A 554 17.83 -49.04 6.17
C VAL A 554 17.38 -50.06 5.12
N GLN A 555 17.98 -50.02 3.93
CA GLN A 555 17.86 -51.10 2.95
C GLN A 555 19.16 -51.92 2.94
N ARG A 556 19.04 -53.23 3.22
CA ARG A 556 20.10 -54.24 3.07
C ARG A 556 21.50 -53.80 3.57
N GLY A 557 21.58 -53.32 4.80
CA GLY A 557 22.87 -53.07 5.47
C GLY A 557 23.67 -51.88 4.91
N SER A 558 23.11 -51.07 4.00
CA SER A 558 23.66 -49.79 3.58
C SER A 558 22.70 -48.66 3.97
N MET A 559 23.23 -47.62 4.60
CA MET A 559 22.50 -46.37 4.85
C MET A 559 22.36 -45.64 3.52
N VAL A 560 21.18 -45.69 2.90
CA VAL A 560 20.85 -44.84 1.74
C VAL A 560 19.74 -43.89 2.18
N THR A 561 20.08 -42.63 2.39
CA THR A 561 19.08 -41.57 2.52
C THR A 561 18.48 -41.33 1.14
N LYS A 562 17.19 -41.62 0.94
CA LYS A 562 16.45 -41.08 -0.21
C LYS A 562 16.52 -39.55 -0.03
N ARG A 563 17.26 -38.84 -0.87
CA ARG A 563 17.38 -37.36 -0.85
C ARG A 563 16.60 -36.69 -1.98
N VAL A 564 16.03 -37.50 -2.87
CA VAL A 564 15.34 -37.05 -4.08
C VAL A 564 13.84 -37.32 -3.92
N VAL A 565 13.05 -36.26 -4.05
CA VAL A 565 11.60 -36.24 -4.18
C VAL A 565 11.30 -36.30 -5.68
N ASP A 566 10.44 -37.22 -6.10
CA ASP A 566 10.02 -37.27 -7.50
C ASP A 566 9.13 -36.06 -7.86
N PRO A 567 9.22 -35.53 -9.09
CA PRO A 567 8.45 -34.36 -9.52
C PRO A 567 6.95 -34.48 -9.32
N GLU A 568 6.39 -35.69 -9.51
CA GLU A 568 4.96 -35.95 -9.34
C GLU A 568 4.52 -35.79 -7.88
N THR A 569 5.37 -36.12 -6.92
CA THR A 569 5.09 -35.89 -5.48
C THR A 569 5.07 -34.40 -5.15
N ILE A 570 5.98 -33.61 -5.72
CA ILE A 570 6.00 -32.15 -5.53
C ILE A 570 4.78 -31.52 -6.20
N ASP A 571 4.48 -31.93 -7.42
CA ASP A 571 3.29 -31.49 -8.15
C ASP A 571 2.02 -31.76 -7.35
N TYR A 572 1.80 -33.00 -6.94
CA TYR A 572 0.63 -33.40 -6.15
C TYR A 572 0.46 -32.59 -4.87
N PHE A 573 1.57 -32.24 -4.19
CA PHE A 573 1.55 -31.45 -2.97
C PHE A 573 0.97 -30.04 -3.19
N TYR A 574 1.29 -29.40 -4.32
CA TYR A 574 0.81 -28.05 -4.64
C TYR A 574 -0.53 -28.06 -5.39
N SER A 575 -0.65 -28.88 -6.44
CA SER A 575 -1.80 -28.90 -7.36
C SER A 575 -3.09 -29.45 -6.74
N THR A 576 -2.99 -30.15 -5.60
CA THR A 576 -4.17 -30.66 -4.89
C THR A 576 -4.76 -29.62 -3.94
N ARG A 577 -5.86 -29.00 -4.38
CA ARG A 577 -6.52 -27.84 -3.75
C ARG A 577 -6.86 -27.97 -2.25
N ASP A 578 -7.26 -29.14 -1.78
CA ASP A 578 -7.67 -29.35 -0.38
C ASP A 578 -6.64 -30.15 0.46
N ALA A 579 -5.54 -30.59 -0.17
CA ALA A 579 -4.48 -31.30 0.54
C ALA A 579 -3.42 -30.31 1.04
N HIS A 580 -2.77 -30.64 2.14
CA HIS A 580 -1.58 -29.95 2.64
C HIS A 580 -1.72 -28.43 2.89
N GLU A 581 -2.93 -27.93 3.13
CA GLU A 581 -3.20 -26.49 3.30
C GLU A 581 -2.41 -25.87 4.46
N GLU A 582 -2.19 -26.60 5.55
CA GLU A 582 -1.41 -26.10 6.69
C GLU A 582 0.09 -26.04 6.35
N GLU A 583 0.60 -27.04 5.64
CA GLU A 583 1.98 -27.14 5.17
C GLU A 583 2.29 -26.07 4.11
N LYS A 584 1.40 -25.86 3.14
CA LYS A 584 1.50 -24.76 2.16
C LYS A 584 1.51 -23.41 2.87
N ARG A 585 0.58 -23.17 3.80
CA ARG A 585 0.56 -21.93 4.62
C ARG A 585 1.81 -21.77 5.47
N TRP A 586 2.44 -22.85 5.90
CA TRP A 586 3.71 -22.80 6.61
C TRP A 586 4.85 -22.42 5.65
N LEU A 587 4.95 -23.05 4.47
CA LEU A 587 5.93 -22.71 3.43
C LEU A 587 5.84 -21.25 2.99
N ARG A 588 4.64 -20.69 2.83
CA ARG A 588 4.47 -19.26 2.49
C ARG A 588 5.09 -18.31 3.54
N LYS A 589 5.26 -18.76 4.80
CA LYS A 589 5.90 -17.98 5.88
C LYS A 589 7.41 -18.16 5.95
N THR A 590 7.96 -19.16 5.28
CA THR A 590 9.38 -19.47 5.41
C THR A 590 10.22 -18.41 4.72
N VAL A 591 11.38 -18.15 5.28
CA VAL A 591 12.41 -17.30 4.70
C VAL A 591 13.60 -18.21 4.40
N THR A 592 13.91 -18.37 3.12
CA THR A 592 14.93 -19.31 2.64
C THR A 592 16.20 -18.56 2.24
N ARG A 593 17.35 -19.23 2.30
CA ARG A 593 18.63 -18.64 1.90
C ARG A 593 19.42 -19.65 1.08
N HIS A 594 19.55 -19.38 -0.21
CA HIS A 594 20.14 -20.26 -1.23
C HIS A 594 20.66 -19.46 -2.42
N VAL A 595 21.36 -20.13 -3.34
CA VAL A 595 21.82 -19.53 -4.60
C VAL A 595 20.63 -19.10 -5.46
N SER A 596 20.71 -17.93 -6.11
CA SER A 596 19.70 -17.49 -7.07
C SER A 596 19.70 -18.34 -8.33
N GLU A 597 18.51 -18.71 -8.83
CA GLU A 597 18.36 -19.38 -10.13
C GLU A 597 18.79 -18.48 -11.31
N TRP A 598 18.91 -17.17 -11.07
CA TRP A 598 19.33 -16.18 -12.05
C TRP A 598 20.82 -15.78 -11.94
N SER A 599 21.57 -16.44 -11.04
CA SER A 599 22.98 -16.14 -10.75
C SER A 599 23.94 -16.76 -11.77
N ASP A 600 25.02 -16.05 -12.06
CA ASP A 600 26.17 -16.57 -12.82
C ASP A 600 27.02 -17.59 -12.03
N GLN A 601 26.74 -17.78 -10.74
CA GLN A 601 27.44 -18.70 -9.85
C GLN A 601 26.84 -20.11 -9.78
N VAL A 602 25.69 -20.37 -10.44
CA VAL A 602 25.05 -21.69 -10.41
C VAL A 602 25.93 -22.72 -11.15
N ASP A 603 26.30 -23.82 -10.49
CA ASP A 603 26.89 -24.99 -11.17
C ASP A 603 25.76 -25.76 -11.87
N TRP A 604 25.37 -25.28 -13.05
CA TRP A 604 24.29 -25.86 -13.88
C TRP A 604 24.54 -27.33 -14.20
N LEU A 605 25.80 -27.75 -14.31
CA LEU A 605 26.15 -29.15 -14.55
C LEU A 605 25.80 -30.03 -13.35
N LYS A 606 26.09 -29.55 -12.13
CA LYS A 606 25.74 -30.22 -10.89
C LYS A 606 24.22 -30.19 -10.64
N ALA A 607 23.56 -29.08 -10.94
CA ALA A 607 22.11 -28.92 -10.81
C ALA A 607 21.34 -29.89 -11.72
N LEU A 608 21.67 -29.94 -13.02
CA LEU A 608 21.00 -30.81 -13.99
C LEU A 608 21.25 -32.31 -13.71
N ALA A 609 22.48 -32.67 -13.34
CA ALA A 609 22.81 -34.07 -13.08
C ALA A 609 22.16 -34.62 -11.80
N GLN A 610 21.92 -33.80 -10.78
CA GLN A 610 21.21 -34.23 -9.57
C GLN A 610 19.71 -34.42 -9.82
N GLY A 611 19.09 -33.60 -10.68
CA GLY A 611 17.69 -33.76 -11.09
C GLY A 611 17.40 -35.10 -11.78
N GLU A 612 18.37 -35.66 -12.52
CA GLU A 612 18.27 -36.99 -13.15
C GLU A 612 18.78 -38.15 -12.28
N GLY A 613 19.17 -37.88 -11.03
CA GLY A 613 19.67 -38.90 -10.09
C GLY A 613 21.10 -39.38 -10.37
N TRP A 614 21.91 -38.61 -11.12
CA TRP A 614 23.29 -38.96 -11.46
C TRP A 614 24.28 -38.40 -10.44
N THR A 615 25.25 -39.22 -10.02
CA THR A 615 26.31 -38.76 -9.09
C THR A 615 27.56 -38.33 -9.87
N VAL A 616 27.72 -37.03 -10.13
CA VAL A 616 28.88 -36.50 -10.87
C VAL A 616 30.10 -36.35 -9.95
N LYS A 617 30.77 -37.46 -9.64
CA LYS A 617 31.98 -37.46 -8.78
C LYS A 617 33.30 -37.57 -9.55
N THR A 618 33.27 -37.85 -10.85
CA THR A 618 34.48 -38.11 -11.65
C THR A 618 34.70 -37.02 -12.70
N ARG A 619 35.93 -36.51 -12.77
CA ARG A 619 36.40 -35.50 -13.75
C ARG A 619 36.17 -35.93 -15.21
N GLU A 620 36.22 -37.23 -15.49
CA GLU A 620 35.97 -37.80 -16.82
C GLU A 620 34.48 -37.75 -17.21
N LEU A 621 33.56 -38.00 -16.27
CA LEU A 621 32.12 -37.89 -16.49
C LEU A 621 31.69 -36.41 -16.64
N ARG A 622 32.30 -35.53 -15.84
CA ARG A 622 32.11 -34.07 -15.95
C ARG A 622 32.46 -33.58 -17.35
N ARG A 623 33.64 -33.97 -17.86
CA ARG A 623 34.11 -33.61 -19.21
C ARG A 623 33.24 -34.20 -20.31
N ALA A 624 32.73 -35.43 -20.14
CA ALA A 624 31.83 -36.07 -21.10
C ALA A 624 30.48 -35.35 -21.20
N LEU A 625 29.90 -34.95 -20.06
CA LEU A 625 28.66 -34.18 -19.98
C LEU A 625 28.84 -32.76 -20.55
N GLU A 626 29.94 -32.07 -20.24
CA GLU A 626 30.29 -30.74 -20.80
C GLU A 626 30.41 -30.77 -22.35
N THR A 627 30.79 -31.92 -22.91
CA THR A 627 30.84 -32.16 -24.35
C THR A 627 29.56 -32.72 -24.95
N SER A 628 28.55 -33.03 -24.13
CA SER A 628 27.27 -33.56 -24.62
C SER A 628 26.44 -32.46 -25.28
N GLY A 629 25.78 -32.78 -26.40
CA GLY A 629 24.91 -31.84 -27.11
C GLY A 629 23.73 -31.37 -26.25
N VAL A 630 23.18 -32.26 -25.42
CA VAL A 630 22.04 -31.98 -24.53
C VAL A 630 22.40 -30.91 -23.49
N PHE A 631 23.55 -31.03 -22.82
CA PHE A 631 23.98 -30.03 -21.82
C PHE A 631 24.21 -28.65 -22.44
N ARG A 632 24.82 -28.58 -23.62
CA ARG A 632 25.03 -27.30 -24.33
C ARG A 632 23.72 -26.66 -24.76
N GLU A 633 22.75 -27.46 -25.15
CA GLU A 633 21.41 -27.00 -25.52
C GLU A 633 20.66 -26.45 -24.30
N THR A 634 20.66 -27.18 -23.18
CA THR A 634 20.05 -26.71 -21.93
C THR A 634 20.69 -25.41 -21.43
N LEU A 635 22.02 -25.28 -21.50
CA LEU A 635 22.69 -24.03 -21.17
C LEU A 635 22.29 -22.89 -22.11
N ARG A 636 22.17 -23.13 -23.42
CA ARG A 636 21.70 -22.11 -24.38
C ARG A 636 20.31 -21.59 -24.04
N GLN A 637 19.44 -22.45 -23.54
CA GLN A 637 18.07 -22.09 -23.17
C GLN A 637 17.99 -21.28 -21.87
N ILE A 638 18.87 -21.56 -20.90
CA ILE A 638 18.85 -20.96 -19.57
C ILE A 638 19.65 -19.65 -19.48
N LEU A 639 20.83 -19.58 -20.14
CA LEU A 639 21.72 -18.41 -20.10
C LEU A 639 21.04 -17.07 -20.45
N PRO A 640 20.06 -16.98 -21.37
CA PRO A 640 19.33 -15.75 -21.65
C PRO A 640 18.61 -15.11 -20.46
N PHE A 641 18.36 -15.87 -19.38
CA PHE A 641 17.71 -15.41 -18.17
C PHE A 641 18.67 -15.06 -17.04
N THR A 642 19.95 -15.43 -17.16
CA THR A 642 20.98 -15.06 -16.18
C THR A 642 21.19 -13.55 -16.20
N TRP A 643 21.07 -12.92 -15.03
CA TRP A 643 21.28 -11.48 -14.88
C TRP A 643 22.08 -11.09 -13.63
N LEU A 644 22.06 -11.93 -12.61
CA LEU A 644 22.66 -11.62 -11.31
C LEU A 644 24.14 -12.00 -11.33
N THR A 645 24.96 -11.07 -11.82
CA THR A 645 26.42 -11.17 -11.74
C THR A 645 26.95 -10.43 -10.53
N LYS A 646 28.24 -10.64 -10.20
CA LYS A 646 28.91 -9.88 -9.14
C LYS A 646 28.83 -8.36 -9.38
N GLU A 647 28.99 -7.92 -10.64
CA GLU A 647 28.94 -6.51 -11.03
C GLU A 647 27.56 -5.91 -10.76
N VAL A 648 26.49 -6.60 -11.16
CA VAL A 648 25.12 -6.17 -10.89
C VAL A 648 24.85 -6.13 -9.38
N ALA A 649 25.32 -7.13 -8.65
CA ALA A 649 25.18 -7.20 -7.19
C ALA A 649 25.91 -6.04 -6.47
N GLU A 650 27.12 -5.69 -6.91
CA GLU A 650 27.87 -4.53 -6.40
C GLU A 650 27.13 -3.21 -6.67
N HIS A 651 26.55 -3.03 -7.87
CA HIS A 651 25.73 -1.86 -8.22
C HIS A 651 24.47 -1.74 -7.34
N MET A 652 23.84 -2.87 -7.03
CA MET A 652 22.69 -2.94 -6.13
C MET A 652 23.06 -2.78 -4.64
N LYS A 653 24.36 -2.77 -4.32
CA LYS A 653 24.93 -2.75 -2.95
C LYS A 653 24.56 -3.98 -2.11
N LEU A 654 24.44 -5.15 -2.76
CA LEU A 654 24.35 -6.44 -2.09
C LEU A 654 25.71 -6.80 -1.45
N ASP A 655 25.74 -7.71 -0.47
CA ASP A 655 26.99 -8.15 0.17
C ASP A 655 27.80 -9.10 -0.74
N THR A 656 28.78 -8.54 -1.46
CA THR A 656 29.60 -9.28 -2.43
C THR A 656 30.98 -9.71 -1.92
N ARG A 657 31.25 -9.60 -0.60
CA ARG A 657 32.56 -9.93 -0.01
C ARG A 657 33.00 -11.36 -0.31
N ASN A 658 32.06 -12.30 -0.33
CA ASN A 658 32.23 -13.69 -0.72
C ASN A 658 31.13 -14.05 -1.74
N TRP A 659 31.13 -13.41 -2.91
CA TRP A 659 30.07 -13.59 -3.90
C TRP A 659 29.94 -15.05 -4.34
N ASP A 660 28.82 -15.67 -3.97
CA ASP A 660 28.40 -17.04 -4.26
C ASP A 660 26.98 -17.08 -4.87
N GLY A 661 26.40 -15.91 -5.16
CA GLY A 661 25.03 -15.78 -5.67
C GLY A 661 23.94 -16.10 -4.63
N VAL A 662 24.29 -16.26 -3.35
CA VAL A 662 23.34 -16.61 -2.29
C VAL A 662 22.62 -15.37 -1.75
N LEU A 663 21.30 -15.40 -1.83
CA LEU A 663 20.42 -14.34 -1.32
C LEU A 663 19.37 -14.92 -0.36
N THR A 664 18.65 -14.05 0.34
CA THR A 664 17.52 -14.42 1.17
C THR A 664 16.21 -14.15 0.44
N TYR A 665 15.34 -15.15 0.35
CA TYR A 665 14.08 -15.08 -0.39
C TYR A 665 12.87 -15.17 0.54
N PHE A 666 11.78 -14.57 0.07
CA PHE A 666 10.49 -14.54 0.74
C PHE A 666 9.40 -14.89 -0.27
N HIS A 667 8.35 -15.58 0.17
CA HIS A 667 7.17 -15.74 -0.67
C HIS A 667 6.60 -14.35 -1.02
N PRO A 668 6.50 -13.95 -2.30
CA PRO A 668 6.19 -12.56 -2.67
C PRO A 668 4.85 -12.04 -2.16
N ILE A 669 3.78 -12.82 -2.36
CA ILE A 669 2.42 -12.43 -1.94
C ILE A 669 2.28 -12.42 -0.41
N HIS A 670 2.85 -13.41 0.30
CA HIS A 670 2.83 -13.42 1.75
C HIS A 670 3.66 -12.28 2.34
N PHE A 671 4.84 -11.99 1.78
CA PHE A 671 5.65 -10.83 2.17
C PHE A 671 4.91 -9.52 1.92
N LEU A 672 4.27 -9.37 0.76
CA LEU A 672 3.39 -8.24 0.45
C LEU A 672 2.33 -8.09 1.53
N MET A 673 1.62 -9.16 1.89
CA MET A 673 0.58 -9.14 2.92
C MET A 673 1.13 -8.84 4.33
N TRP A 674 2.28 -9.38 4.69
CA TRP A 674 2.98 -9.07 5.93
C TRP A 674 3.40 -7.60 5.99
N LEU A 675 4.07 -7.10 4.95
CA LEU A 675 4.55 -5.72 4.91
C LEU A 675 3.38 -4.74 4.96
N THR A 676 2.33 -5.09 4.23
CA THR A 676 1.05 -4.42 4.22
C THR A 676 0.51 -4.38 5.66
N TYR A 677 0.11 -5.48 6.29
CA TYR A 677 -0.68 -5.48 7.53
C TYR A 677 0.10 -5.52 8.85
N HIS A 678 1.38 -5.89 8.82
CA HIS A 678 2.08 -6.34 10.02
C HIS A 678 3.49 -5.76 10.19
N ALA A 679 4.10 -5.19 9.15
CA ALA A 679 5.38 -4.51 9.30
C ALA A 679 5.26 -3.11 9.95
N SER A 680 4.08 -2.48 9.85
CA SER A 680 3.85 -1.13 10.36
C SER A 680 3.47 -1.08 11.85
N GLN A 681 4.28 -1.67 12.72
CA GLN A 681 4.42 -1.13 14.09
C GLN A 681 5.27 0.17 14.08
N ARG A 682 5.25 0.91 12.95
CA ARG A 682 5.94 2.18 12.70
C ARG A 682 5.65 3.15 13.85
N ILE A 683 6.72 3.68 14.44
CA ILE A 683 6.80 4.77 15.44
C ILE A 683 5.42 5.12 16.02
N GLN A 684 4.92 4.27 16.92
CA GLN A 684 3.69 4.60 17.64
C GLN A 684 4.01 5.74 18.59
N VAL A 685 3.44 6.93 18.33
CA VAL A 685 3.20 7.87 19.41
C VAL A 685 2.14 7.20 20.28
N ILE A 686 2.60 6.45 21.29
CA ILE A 686 1.73 5.82 22.28
C ILE A 686 0.86 6.93 22.87
N SER A 687 -0.42 6.88 22.55
CA SER A 687 -1.37 7.89 22.96
C SER A 687 -2.10 7.41 24.20
N ARG A 688 -2.11 8.22 25.25
CA ARG A 688 -2.83 7.89 26.50
C ARG A 688 -4.20 8.53 26.49
N GLY A 689 -5.22 7.69 26.60
CA GLY A 689 -6.58 8.12 26.88
C GLY A 689 -6.77 8.45 28.36
N LEU A 690 -7.64 9.42 28.65
CA LEU A 690 -8.09 9.72 30.00
C LEU A 690 -9.05 8.63 30.49
N THR A 691 -8.95 8.29 31.77
CA THR A 691 -9.94 7.46 32.46
C THR A 691 -11.25 8.21 32.66
N LEU A 692 -12.36 7.49 32.88
CA LEU A 692 -13.65 8.10 33.15
C LEU A 692 -13.64 9.09 34.32
N SER A 693 -12.93 8.75 35.39
CA SER A 693 -12.80 9.64 36.56
C SER A 693 -12.05 10.92 36.21
N GLN A 694 -11.02 10.84 35.37
CA GLN A 694 -10.28 12.03 34.89
C GLN A 694 -11.14 12.87 33.95
N ILE A 695 -11.92 12.23 33.07
CA ILE A 695 -12.87 12.91 32.19
C ILE A 695 -13.91 13.68 33.01
N LYS A 696 -14.56 13.04 34.00
CA LYS A 696 -15.53 13.68 34.89
C LYS A 696 -14.93 14.88 35.62
N ARG A 697 -13.73 14.72 36.18
CA ARG A 697 -13.03 15.82 36.86
C ARG A 697 -12.74 16.99 35.91
N LYS A 698 -12.41 16.71 34.65
CA LYS A 698 -12.15 17.74 33.64
C LYS A 698 -13.43 18.52 33.31
N LEU A 699 -14.55 17.82 33.11
CA LEU A 699 -15.87 18.43 32.91
C LEU A 699 -16.27 19.34 34.08
N GLU A 700 -16.13 18.87 35.32
CA GLU A 700 -16.41 19.68 36.52
C GLU A 700 -15.55 20.95 36.58
N LEU A 701 -14.28 20.86 36.16
CA LEU A 701 -13.38 22.01 36.13
C LEU A 701 -13.77 23.00 35.03
N GLU A 702 -14.19 22.52 33.87
CA GLU A 702 -14.68 23.36 32.77
C GLU A 702 -16.00 24.06 33.13
N GLU A 703 -16.92 23.36 33.78
CA GLU A 703 -18.15 23.96 34.31
C GLU A 703 -17.85 25.06 35.34
N LYS A 704 -16.92 24.81 36.27
CA LYS A 704 -16.46 25.83 37.21
C LYS A 704 -15.83 27.03 36.51
N ARG A 705 -14.96 26.80 35.52
CA ARG A 705 -14.35 27.88 34.72
C ARG A 705 -15.38 28.66 33.91
N ARG A 706 -16.42 28.00 33.37
CA ARG A 706 -17.54 28.67 32.70
C ARG A 706 -18.37 29.50 33.68
N ALA A 707 -18.64 28.98 34.87
CA ALA A 707 -19.35 29.70 35.93
C ALA A 707 -18.56 30.92 36.44
N GLU A 708 -17.23 30.81 36.56
CA GLU A 708 -16.34 31.91 36.96
C GLU A 708 -16.11 32.92 35.82
N GLY A 709 -16.04 32.46 34.56
CA GLY A 709 -15.83 33.25 33.36
C GLY A 709 -17.06 34.02 32.87
N ALA A 710 -18.27 33.58 33.24
CA ALA A 710 -19.54 34.27 32.92
C ALA A 710 -19.62 35.70 33.51
N SER A 711 -18.72 36.06 34.45
CA SER A 711 -18.60 37.42 34.98
C SER A 711 -17.84 38.39 34.06
N ARG A 712 -17.07 37.91 33.06
CA ARG A 712 -16.27 38.77 32.16
C ARG A 712 -16.08 38.17 30.76
N GLN A 713 -17.15 38.07 29.98
CA GLN A 713 -17.19 38.28 28.51
C GLN A 713 -18.52 37.75 27.96
N SER A 714 -19.48 38.66 27.76
CA SER A 714 -20.55 38.42 26.79
C SER A 714 -19.99 38.73 25.40
N SER A 715 -19.92 37.73 24.51
CA SER A 715 -20.44 37.82 23.14
C SER A 715 -19.98 36.64 22.28
N ALA A 716 -20.98 35.89 21.77
CA ALA A 716 -21.05 35.15 20.52
C ALA A 716 -20.68 33.64 20.41
N CYS A 717 -20.15 32.94 21.41
CA CYS A 717 -19.81 31.50 21.22
C CYS A 717 -20.34 30.51 22.27
N VAL A 718 -21.18 30.93 23.21
CA VAL A 718 -21.69 30.04 24.28
C VAL A 718 -23.22 29.98 24.26
N HIS A 719 -23.80 29.46 23.19
CA HIS A 719 -25.15 28.86 23.17
C HIS A 719 -25.27 28.00 21.91
N ALA A 720 -24.56 26.87 21.89
CA ALA A 720 -24.78 25.81 20.90
C ALA A 720 -24.39 24.43 21.44
N ALA A 721 -24.47 24.22 22.76
CA ALA A 721 -24.76 22.89 23.27
C ALA A 721 -26.24 22.65 22.94
N ILE A 722 -26.50 21.69 22.06
CA ILE A 722 -27.86 21.17 21.87
C ILE A 722 -28.25 20.59 23.22
N GLU A 723 -29.31 21.14 23.83
CA GLU A 723 -30.10 20.41 24.81
C GLU A 723 -30.56 19.11 24.13
N ILE A 724 -29.99 17.99 24.57
CA ILE A 724 -30.50 16.64 24.29
C ILE A 724 -31.63 16.38 25.31
N ASP A 725 -32.59 17.31 25.41
CA ASP A 725 -33.74 17.20 26.33
C ASP A 725 -35.10 17.33 25.66
N ASP A 726 -35.16 17.42 24.32
CA ASP A 726 -36.42 17.28 23.57
C ASP A 726 -36.44 15.99 22.75
N VAL A 727 -36.39 14.85 23.45
CA VAL A 727 -37.15 13.66 23.04
C VAL A 727 -38.35 13.64 23.96
N GLU A 728 -39.49 14.09 23.42
CA GLU A 728 -40.76 14.22 24.14
C GLU A 728 -41.02 13.00 25.04
N ALA A 729 -41.11 13.30 26.34
CA ALA A 729 -41.70 12.43 27.32
C ALA A 729 -43.19 12.22 26.99
N THR A 730 -43.52 11.09 26.40
CA THR A 730 -44.86 10.49 26.53
C THR A 730 -44.73 9.00 26.81
N GLU A 731 -45.19 8.65 28.01
CA GLU A 731 -45.67 7.33 28.45
C GLU A 731 -44.68 6.17 28.43
N THR A 732 -44.08 5.87 29.59
CA THR A 732 -44.24 4.59 30.32
C THR A 732 -43.30 4.54 31.53
N SER A 733 -43.77 5.07 32.66
CA SER A 733 -43.13 4.93 33.98
C SER A 733 -43.60 3.67 34.73
N GLU A 734 -44.10 2.64 34.04
CA GLU A 734 -44.70 1.45 34.68
C GLU A 734 -44.04 0.12 34.31
N VAL A 735 -42.88 0.10 33.64
CA VAL A 735 -42.18 -1.16 33.30
C VAL A 735 -40.79 -1.28 33.95
N LEU A 736 -40.40 -0.32 34.80
CA LEU A 736 -39.07 -0.29 35.42
C LEU A 736 -38.97 -0.97 36.80
N GLU A 737 -40.07 -1.51 37.34
CA GLU A 737 -40.07 -2.31 38.58
C GLU A 737 -40.13 -3.83 38.37
N GLU A 738 -40.29 -4.33 37.13
CA GLU A 738 -40.34 -5.78 36.83
C GLU A 738 -39.01 -6.36 36.29
N LEU A 739 -37.98 -5.54 36.06
CA LEU A 739 -36.70 -5.98 35.47
C LEU A 739 -35.52 -6.05 36.46
N LEU A 740 -35.79 -5.87 37.77
CA LEU A 740 -34.76 -5.91 38.82
C LEU A 740 -34.68 -7.24 39.60
N ASP A 741 -35.54 -8.22 39.33
CA ASP A 741 -35.61 -9.49 40.09
C ASP A 741 -35.40 -10.75 39.23
N ALA A 742 -34.30 -10.80 38.47
CA ALA A 742 -33.79 -12.08 37.92
C ALA A 742 -32.30 -12.01 37.53
N TRP A 743 -31.45 -11.61 38.47
CA TRP A 743 -30.00 -11.81 38.38
C TRP A 743 -29.53 -12.68 39.55
N ASP A 744 -29.85 -13.97 39.51
CA ASP A 744 -29.01 -15.00 40.11
C ASP A 744 -29.51 -16.38 39.66
N GLU A 745 -28.67 -17.10 38.94
CA GLU A 745 -28.42 -18.55 39.01
C GLU A 745 -27.80 -19.01 37.69
N GLY A 746 -26.54 -19.43 37.79
CA GLY A 746 -25.74 -19.86 36.65
C GLY A 746 -26.18 -21.19 36.05
N ASP A 747 -25.79 -21.42 34.81
CA ASP A 747 -24.90 -22.54 34.51
C ASP A 747 -24.41 -22.49 33.08
N TRP A 748 -23.09 -22.67 32.94
CA TRP A 748 -22.43 -22.96 31.68
C TRP A 748 -22.85 -24.35 31.20
N LYS A 749 -23.47 -24.46 30.02
CA LYS A 749 -23.42 -25.70 29.22
C LYS A 749 -23.19 -25.39 27.74
N VAL A 750 -22.01 -25.80 27.31
CA VAL A 750 -21.67 -26.14 25.93
C VAL A 750 -22.41 -27.43 25.58
N THR A 751 -23.12 -27.46 24.45
CA THR A 751 -23.33 -28.69 23.68
C THR A 751 -23.32 -28.40 22.18
N ARG A 752 -22.62 -29.30 21.48
CA ARG A 752 -22.46 -29.49 20.04
C ARG A 752 -23.77 -29.84 19.31
N GLU A 753 -23.70 -29.74 17.98
CA GLU A 753 -24.63 -30.23 16.92
C GLU A 753 -25.90 -29.37 16.75
N ASP A 754 -26.27 -28.86 15.57
CA ASP A 754 -25.98 -29.17 14.15
C ASP A 754 -25.58 -27.93 13.33
#